data_AF-A0A4D7CZS6-F1
#
_entry.id   AF-A0A4D7CZS6-F1
#
_cell.length_a   1.000
_cell.length_b   1.000
_cell.length_c   1.000
_cell.angle_alpha   90.00
_cell.angle_beta   90.00
_cell.angle_gamma   90.00
#
_symmetry.space_group_name_H-M   'P 1'
#
loop_
_entity.id
_entity.type
_entity.pdbx_description
1 polymer ?
#
loop_
_entity_poly.entity_id
_entity_poly.type
_entity_poly.pdbx_seq_one_letter_code
_entity_poly.pdbx_strand_id
1 'polypeptide(L)'
;MKKIVTNMLVSTLVLSPMLQVTEVIAETTSEVASESQAAIKENTSGTESSVENNQVTPSSSFEPVEKVEADDEVSDSAEQQIGSTVQTSTVSSVEESSEVKPLEDLEISDSVQEAVRAEALKIMETVGNYRSQQKATVPERVTSFVEAILPSVRKLSIANNLYASVMMAQASLESAYGTSTLASAPNYNLFGVKYSGVGDYVEMETIEYDDNQVAHVVIAKFQKYNSYEESLQDYVKKIRKGVSWDANYYAGVWKENTKTYQDATAALTGRYATDPNYGTKLNNVIETYGFTQYDVPEATYTLTGQNLNKTSRIASNSYYIYTAPYGTKGAYRAGKLADYFEVDSGIIVTMTATTSTGVKVCYIQDLGWVDYRALGNVEAAVATLETRNTNMRIADEGYYVYRAPYKTYDSVKLKQLSALYKNGQAVPVTQYAVTSKGVKTYYIENVGWVDHRSLGTLATYLEDLSFVARDMKVINTSYYVYTNPYHTADSFRNVLVKDKYKAGDAVRVTRYATTSEGVKTYYIENIGWVDYRVLGEFATFTEDSSFVAKNMKVKDNGYYFYSAPYNTSGSKQGTQVKIKYAKGDAVRVTRYGTTSTGVKTYYIENVGWVDYRALSEFATYTDDTNFVSKNVRIKDNGYKFYRTPYNTENSVATAAISTKFKVNDQVRVTRYGKTSEGIKTYYIENAGWVDYRAIKEMATYTDDANFKAKNMRIKNNGYNIYKTPYNTTDSVVTSALSKKYNVNDLVRVTRYGKTSEGIKTYYIENVGWVDYRAVKEVATIKSEKTLNKSFAVKNNGYNIYSAPFNTADMKLVGSLKSKYSNGSVVTVTKQVTTSEGVQVYYIKNVGWVDHRALTESIHAEKMKKVQTLLNNKYNSSRFGIYVESMGDHSTASINANKRYTAPSTGKLPAIYYTQKQINAGKIKPTAKYLYTDAINNMTNAYMRGGAGILQSKPKNKYYSIDEILNWTIKYSDNQGTNFLAYYACGKYDATMKKEISNIIGRTWDSPFSITAKENAKLMEAIYKQGGQATQYLQNTVYDNQRIPKYLPVKVGHKIGDVYDYRHDVAIVYANTPFVLSVMTSGNTSYETISVMAKEIYDILK
;
A
#
# COMPACT_ATOMS: atom_id res chain seq x y z
N MET A 1 6.54 13.51 -10.09
CA MET A 1 7.20 13.14 -8.81
C MET A 1 6.92 14.23 -7.78
N LYS A 2 7.22 13.99 -6.49
CA LYS A 2 6.84 14.87 -5.36
C LYS A 2 7.66 16.19 -5.30
N LYS A 3 7.16 17.09 -4.44
CA LYS A 3 7.81 18.23 -3.71
C LYS A 3 7.63 19.65 -4.31
N ILE A 4 7.52 20.76 -3.54
CA ILE A 4 7.10 21.16 -2.15
C ILE A 4 6.59 22.64 -2.29
N VAL A 5 6.14 23.31 -1.21
CA VAL A 5 6.08 24.78 -0.96
C VAL A 5 4.69 25.43 -1.22
N THR A 6 4.12 26.33 -0.38
CA THR A 6 3.99 26.51 1.11
C THR A 6 3.22 27.82 1.37
N ASN A 7 2.41 27.91 2.45
CA ASN A 7 1.78 29.14 3.02
C ASN A 7 0.76 29.90 2.10
N MET A 8 -0.06 30.90 2.49
CA MET A 8 -0.76 31.41 3.71
C MET A 8 -1.75 32.54 3.21
N LEU A 9 -2.65 33.23 3.92
CA LEU A 9 -3.16 33.32 5.31
C LEU A 9 -4.57 34.03 5.27
N VAL A 10 -5.25 34.23 6.43
CA VAL A 10 -6.44 35.10 6.66
C VAL A 10 -7.74 34.62 5.94
N SER A 11 -8.86 34.24 6.56
CA SER A 11 -9.64 34.64 7.76
C SER A 11 -10.70 35.73 7.54
N THR A 12 -11.98 35.35 7.66
CA THR A 12 -13.10 36.22 8.10
C THR A 12 -14.22 35.38 8.71
N LEU A 13 -14.67 35.75 9.92
CA LEU A 13 -15.92 35.27 10.52
C LEU A 13 -17.02 36.29 10.22
N VAL A 14 -18.26 35.85 9.96
CA VAL A 14 -19.47 36.60 10.32
C VAL A 14 -20.57 35.62 10.80
N LEU A 15 -21.29 36.08 11.82
CA LEU A 15 -22.35 35.50 12.66
C LEU A 15 -23.39 34.52 12.06
N SER A 16 -23.90 33.63 12.94
CA SER A 16 -25.28 33.09 12.93
C SER A 16 -26.28 34.10 13.53
N PRO A 17 -27.60 33.99 13.27
CA PRO A 17 -28.42 33.24 14.24
C PRO A 17 -29.61 32.45 13.62
N MET A 18 -30.44 31.90 14.51
CA MET A 18 -31.70 31.16 14.29
C MET A 18 -32.73 31.94 13.42
N LEU A 19 -33.73 31.34 12.76
CA LEU A 19 -34.93 30.73 13.39
C LEU A 19 -35.68 29.76 12.45
N GLN A 20 -36.61 28.95 13.00
CA GLN A 20 -37.60 28.17 12.25
C GLN A 20 -38.93 28.93 12.12
N VAL A 21 -39.55 28.93 10.93
CA VAL A 21 -41.02 29.05 10.71
C VAL A 21 -41.40 28.25 9.44
N THR A 22 -42.67 27.88 9.33
CA THR A 22 -43.40 27.23 8.21
C THR A 22 -43.52 28.12 6.95
N GLU A 23 -44.05 27.74 5.76
CA GLU A 23 -44.91 26.60 5.34
C GLU A 23 -44.90 26.33 3.80
N VAL A 24 -45.28 25.11 3.37
CA VAL A 24 -46.12 24.75 2.18
C VAL A 24 -45.64 24.88 0.69
N ILE A 25 -45.72 23.74 -0.02
CA ILE A 25 -45.80 23.45 -1.50
C ILE A 25 -44.66 23.88 -2.46
N ALA A 26 -43.94 22.90 -3.05
CA ALA A 26 -43.96 22.59 -4.51
C ALA A 26 -43.04 21.42 -4.97
N GLU A 27 -43.58 20.56 -5.83
CA GLU A 27 -42.98 19.80 -6.97
C GLU A 27 -41.76 18.83 -6.90
N THR A 28 -41.91 17.72 -7.66
CA THR A 28 -40.92 16.96 -8.48
C THR A 28 -40.01 15.80 -7.95
N THR A 29 -40.31 14.60 -8.47
CA THR A 29 -39.43 13.59 -9.13
C THR A 29 -38.60 12.51 -8.39
N SER A 30 -38.81 11.25 -8.85
CA SER A 30 -37.89 10.09 -9.02
C SER A 30 -37.03 9.57 -7.85
N GLU A 31 -37.21 8.33 -7.39
CA GLU A 31 -36.69 7.05 -7.98
C GLU A 31 -35.15 6.90 -7.85
N VAL A 32 -34.63 5.95 -7.03
CA VAL A 32 -34.33 4.52 -7.36
C VAL A 32 -33.10 4.37 -8.27
N ALA A 33 -32.16 3.43 -8.10
CA ALA A 33 -31.66 2.59 -6.99
C ALA A 33 -30.41 1.84 -7.52
N SER A 34 -29.79 0.96 -6.69
CA SER A 34 -29.08 -0.26 -7.14
C SER A 34 -27.84 -0.07 -8.08
N GLU A 35 -27.04 -1.07 -8.50
CA GLU A 35 -26.83 -2.46 -8.03
C GLU A 35 -25.42 -2.99 -8.41
N SER A 36 -25.14 -4.21 -7.92
CA SER A 36 -24.25 -5.29 -8.39
C SER A 36 -23.24 -5.11 -9.56
N GLN A 37 -22.16 -5.91 -9.48
CA GLN A 37 -21.53 -6.54 -10.65
C GLN A 37 -21.18 -8.01 -10.36
N ALA A 38 -21.38 -8.89 -11.35
CA ALA A 38 -20.83 -10.25 -11.41
C ALA A 38 -20.74 -10.70 -12.88
N ALA A 39 -19.61 -11.29 -13.29
CA ALA A 39 -19.41 -11.86 -14.64
C ALA A 39 -18.07 -12.58 -14.81
N ILE A 40 -17.80 -13.51 -15.76
CA ILE A 40 -18.45 -14.74 -16.32
C ILE A 40 -17.27 -15.52 -16.97
N LYS A 41 -17.20 -16.88 -16.93
CA LYS A 41 -16.96 -17.79 -18.10
C LYS A 41 -16.44 -19.22 -17.79
N GLU A 42 -16.77 -20.13 -18.71
CA GLU A 42 -16.54 -21.59 -18.71
C GLU A 42 -15.48 -22.00 -19.78
N ASN A 43 -15.04 -23.27 -19.84
CA ASN A 43 -15.61 -24.27 -20.79
C ASN A 43 -14.90 -25.66 -20.81
N THR A 44 -15.66 -26.72 -21.19
CA THR A 44 -15.28 -28.01 -21.86
C THR A 44 -14.40 -29.11 -21.21
N SER A 45 -15.01 -30.30 -21.01
CA SER A 45 -14.58 -31.72 -21.29
C SER A 45 -13.18 -32.27 -20.92
N GLY A 46 -13.00 -33.54 -20.51
CA GLY A 46 -13.96 -34.61 -20.18
C GLY A 46 -13.42 -36.07 -20.26
N THR A 47 -14.07 -36.99 -19.51
CA THR A 47 -14.05 -38.48 -19.60
C THR A 47 -12.84 -39.33 -19.11
N GLU A 48 -13.21 -40.53 -18.61
CA GLU A 48 -12.46 -41.79 -18.40
C GLU A 48 -11.48 -41.95 -17.22
N SER A 49 -11.10 -43.21 -16.96
CA SER A 49 -10.99 -43.79 -15.61
C SER A 49 -10.08 -45.01 -15.49
N SER A 50 -9.40 -45.21 -14.35
CA SER A 50 -9.26 -46.49 -13.60
C SER A 50 -8.12 -46.47 -12.55
N VAL A 51 -8.33 -47.12 -11.39
CA VAL A 51 -7.41 -48.09 -10.70
C VAL A 51 -5.96 -47.62 -10.35
N GLU A 52 -5.39 -47.76 -9.14
CA GLU A 52 -5.68 -48.61 -7.96
C GLU A 52 -5.10 -48.03 -6.62
N ASN A 53 -5.53 -48.60 -5.48
CA ASN A 53 -4.84 -48.85 -4.16
C ASN A 53 -3.58 -48.05 -3.69
N ASN A 54 -3.32 -47.84 -2.38
CA ASN A 54 -3.92 -48.41 -1.15
C ASN A 54 -3.64 -47.55 0.11
N GLN A 55 -4.53 -47.63 1.13
CA GLN A 55 -4.30 -47.45 2.60
C GLN A 55 -3.62 -46.13 3.10
N VAL A 56 -3.78 -45.64 4.35
CA VAL A 56 -4.18 -46.22 5.66
C VAL A 56 -5.21 -45.32 6.39
N THR A 57 -6.00 -45.91 7.28
CA THR A 57 -6.98 -45.31 8.22
C THR A 57 -7.04 -46.16 9.51
N PRO A 58 -7.75 -45.77 10.61
CA PRO A 58 -7.98 -44.45 11.23
C PRO A 58 -7.77 -44.52 12.78
N SER A 59 -8.59 -43.78 13.56
CA SER A 59 -8.89 -43.96 15.00
C SER A 59 -7.80 -43.60 16.04
N SER A 60 -8.12 -43.40 17.33
CA SER A 60 -9.25 -42.71 18.01
C SER A 60 -8.97 -42.72 19.52
N SER A 61 -9.48 -41.73 20.25
CA SER A 61 -9.56 -41.63 21.73
C SER A 61 -9.61 -42.93 22.54
N PHE A 62 -8.87 -43.00 23.65
CA PHE A 62 -9.39 -43.18 25.03
C PHE A 62 -8.28 -42.98 26.10
N GLU A 63 -8.69 -42.65 27.33
CA GLU A 63 -7.89 -42.60 28.58
C GLU A 63 -7.84 -44.04 29.24
N PRO A 64 -7.37 -44.34 30.49
CA PRO A 64 -7.09 -43.46 31.66
C PRO A 64 -6.02 -43.88 32.74
N VAL A 65 -6.02 -43.11 33.85
CA VAL A 65 -5.57 -43.34 35.27
C VAL A 65 -4.09 -43.32 35.74
N GLU A 66 -3.90 -42.58 36.86
CA GLU A 66 -3.11 -42.84 38.10
C GLU A 66 -1.56 -42.74 38.20
N LYS A 67 -1.09 -41.69 38.90
CA LYS A 67 -0.48 -41.69 40.26
C LYS A 67 -0.35 -40.21 40.74
N VAL A 68 -0.73 -39.73 41.93
CA VAL A 68 -0.64 -40.15 43.36
C VAL A 68 0.57 -39.50 44.08
N GLU A 69 0.23 -38.68 45.09
CA GLU A 69 1.06 -38.12 46.20
C GLU A 69 2.23 -37.16 45.83
N ALA A 70 2.63 -36.22 46.70
CA ALA A 70 2.23 -35.92 48.09
C ALA A 70 2.07 -34.41 48.36
N ASP A 71 1.40 -34.06 49.45
CA ASP A 71 1.35 -32.71 50.05
C ASP A 71 2.65 -32.36 50.80
N ASP A 72 2.80 -31.08 51.16
CA ASP A 72 3.23 -30.72 52.52
C ASP A 72 2.72 -29.31 52.91
N GLU A 73 2.06 -29.23 54.06
CA GLU A 73 1.66 -27.98 54.75
C GLU A 73 2.84 -27.52 55.69
N VAL A 74 2.78 -26.57 56.65
CA VAL A 74 1.73 -25.70 57.23
C VAL A 74 2.37 -24.48 57.95
N SER A 75 1.58 -23.42 58.18
CA SER A 75 1.72 -22.31 59.19
C SER A 75 3.07 -21.53 59.24
N ASP A 76 3.37 -20.54 60.12
CA ASP A 76 2.84 -20.04 61.42
C ASP A 76 3.33 -18.56 61.63
N SER A 77 2.77 -17.63 62.44
CA SER A 77 1.40 -17.31 62.93
C SER A 77 1.40 -15.86 63.52
N ALA A 78 0.42 -15.48 64.37
CA ALA A 78 0.26 -14.20 65.12
C ALA A 78 -0.02 -12.92 64.28
N GLU A 79 -0.89 -11.95 64.64
CA GLU A 79 -1.35 -11.37 65.94
C GLU A 79 -0.35 -10.41 66.62
N GLN A 80 -0.71 -9.27 67.25
CA GLN A 80 -2.00 -8.54 67.38
C GLN A 80 -1.74 -7.07 67.85
N GLN A 81 -2.70 -6.16 67.61
CA GLN A 81 -2.89 -4.87 68.35
C GLN A 81 -1.77 -3.80 68.19
N ILE A 82 -1.86 -2.51 68.62
CA ILE A 82 -2.56 -1.83 69.74
C ILE A 82 -3.06 -0.41 69.39
N GLY A 83 -4.22 -0.01 69.96
CA GLY A 83 -4.59 1.38 70.34
C GLY A 83 -5.12 2.31 69.23
N SER A 84 -6.37 2.79 69.15
CA SER A 84 -7.46 3.12 70.11
C SER A 84 -7.31 4.46 70.86
N THR A 85 -8.35 5.32 70.74
CA THR A 85 -8.82 6.49 71.59
C THR A 85 -9.29 7.66 70.68
N VAL A 86 -10.59 7.80 70.35
CA VAL A 86 -11.64 8.66 71.01
C VAL A 86 -11.41 10.16 70.73
N GLN A 87 -12.24 10.87 69.93
CA GLN A 87 -13.46 11.68 70.27
C GLN A 87 -13.20 12.81 71.31
N THR A 88 -13.84 13.98 71.34
CA THR A 88 -15.24 14.46 71.11
C THR A 88 -15.27 15.90 70.49
N SER A 89 -16.30 16.40 69.76
CA SER A 89 -17.70 16.82 70.10
C SER A 89 -17.80 18.05 71.04
N THR A 90 -18.77 18.98 70.97
CA THR A 90 -20.11 19.10 70.32
C THR A 90 -20.17 20.28 69.30
N VAL A 91 -21.22 20.62 68.50
CA VAL A 91 -22.65 20.22 68.28
C VAL A 91 -23.75 21.01 69.05
N SER A 92 -24.32 22.08 68.45
CA SER A 92 -25.70 22.66 68.59
C SER A 92 -25.87 23.99 67.80
N SER A 93 -27.02 24.41 67.24
CA SER A 93 -28.33 23.73 67.01
C SER A 93 -29.23 24.49 66.00
N VAL A 94 -29.72 23.77 64.96
CA VAL A 94 -31.05 23.78 64.30
C VAL A 94 -31.87 25.09 64.14
N GLU A 95 -32.21 25.45 62.89
CA GLU A 95 -33.61 25.61 62.38
C GLU A 95 -33.65 25.66 60.82
N GLU A 96 -34.83 25.52 60.20
CA GLU A 96 -34.98 25.10 58.78
C GLU A 96 -36.05 25.91 58.00
N SER A 97 -35.72 26.47 56.82
CA SER A 97 -36.62 26.57 55.64
C SER A 97 -36.03 27.26 54.39
N SER A 98 -36.29 26.67 53.22
CA SER A 98 -36.50 27.27 51.86
C SER A 98 -35.45 28.14 51.10
N GLU A 99 -35.38 27.85 49.79
CA GLU A 99 -35.01 28.72 48.63
C GLU A 99 -33.57 29.22 48.35
N VAL A 100 -32.81 28.35 47.68
CA VAL A 100 -32.13 28.58 46.36
C VAL A 100 -31.63 30.01 46.02
N LYS A 101 -30.33 30.28 46.21
CA LYS A 101 -29.34 30.54 45.12
C LYS A 101 -27.88 30.52 45.63
N PRO A 102 -26.86 30.43 44.75
CA PRO A 102 -25.55 29.88 45.12
C PRO A 102 -24.49 30.92 45.54
N LEU A 103 -23.56 30.49 46.39
CA LEU A 103 -22.23 31.09 46.59
C LEU A 103 -21.17 30.00 46.89
N GLU A 104 -19.98 30.23 46.31
CA GLU A 104 -18.63 29.98 46.84
C GLU A 104 -18.13 28.56 47.18
N ASP A 105 -16.80 28.43 47.11
CA ASP A 105 -16.04 27.19 47.25
C ASP A 105 -15.86 26.77 48.72
N LEU A 106 -15.72 25.46 48.95
CA LEU A 106 -15.10 24.91 50.16
C LEU A 106 -13.90 24.06 49.74
N GLU A 107 -12.71 24.50 50.14
CA GLU A 107 -11.45 23.95 49.68
C GLU A 107 -11.24 22.50 50.16
N ILE A 108 -10.88 21.61 49.23
CA ILE A 108 -10.26 20.33 49.58
C ILE A 108 -8.85 20.66 50.05
N SER A 109 -8.60 20.55 51.36
CA SER A 109 -7.29 20.84 51.96
C SER A 109 -6.13 20.25 51.15
N ASP A 110 -5.16 21.10 50.79
CA ASP A 110 -3.96 20.71 50.04
C ASP A 110 -3.30 19.46 50.63
N SER A 111 -3.28 19.32 51.96
CA SER A 111 -2.73 18.16 52.66
C SER A 111 -3.28 16.81 52.16
N VAL A 112 -4.54 16.74 51.73
CA VAL A 112 -5.18 15.52 51.22
C VAL A 112 -4.85 15.28 49.75
N GLN A 113 -4.79 16.34 48.93
CA GLN A 113 -4.32 16.20 47.54
C GLN A 113 -2.84 15.78 47.52
N GLU A 114 -1.99 16.44 48.30
CA GLU A 114 -0.57 16.16 48.35
C GLU A 114 -0.25 14.79 48.99
N ALA A 115 -1.04 14.32 49.97
CA ALA A 115 -0.91 12.95 50.49
C ALA A 115 -1.25 11.88 49.45
N VAL A 116 -2.39 12.02 48.75
CA VAL A 116 -2.79 11.08 47.67
C VAL A 116 -1.79 11.14 46.51
N ARG A 117 -1.29 12.33 46.17
CA ARG A 117 -0.26 12.56 45.15
C ARG A 117 1.08 11.96 45.55
N ALA A 118 1.49 12.08 46.81
CA ALA A 118 2.74 11.53 47.33
C ALA A 118 2.72 9.99 47.36
N GLU A 119 1.65 9.37 47.86
CA GLU A 119 1.58 7.90 47.89
C GLU A 119 1.44 7.31 46.47
N ALA A 120 0.72 8.00 45.57
CA ALA A 120 0.70 7.64 44.14
C ALA A 120 2.08 7.78 43.48
N LEU A 121 2.82 8.87 43.76
CA LEU A 121 4.21 9.05 43.29
C LEU A 121 5.10 7.91 43.78
N LYS A 122 5.05 7.57 45.07
CA LYS A 122 5.83 6.52 45.75
C LYS A 122 5.52 5.11 45.25
N ILE A 123 4.26 4.82 44.90
CA ILE A 123 3.87 3.56 44.24
C ILE A 123 4.36 3.53 42.78
N MET A 124 4.24 4.64 42.03
CA MET A 124 4.79 4.73 40.68
C MET A 124 6.32 4.67 40.66
N GLU A 125 6.98 5.21 41.67
CA GLU A 125 8.42 5.11 41.92
C GLU A 125 8.82 3.67 42.26
N THR A 126 8.03 2.94 43.05
CA THR A 126 8.26 1.51 43.35
C THR A 126 8.11 0.62 42.10
N VAL A 127 7.05 0.82 41.31
CA VAL A 127 6.83 0.07 40.04
C VAL A 127 7.83 0.48 38.97
N GLY A 128 8.25 1.74 38.95
CA GLY A 128 9.36 2.24 38.16
C GLY A 128 10.67 1.56 38.54
N ASN A 129 11.00 1.51 39.84
CA ASN A 129 12.25 0.95 40.35
C ASN A 129 12.40 -0.56 40.13
N TYR A 130 11.30 -1.33 40.07
CA TYR A 130 11.34 -2.74 39.67
C TYR A 130 11.61 -2.97 38.17
N ARG A 131 11.55 -1.92 37.32
CA ARG A 131 11.83 -2.01 35.87
C ARG A 131 12.99 -1.11 35.40
N SER A 132 13.35 -0.07 36.16
CA SER A 132 14.46 0.86 35.85
C SER A 132 15.84 0.24 36.08
N GLN A 133 15.94 -0.91 36.75
CA GLN A 133 17.19 -1.69 36.88
C GLN A 133 17.78 -2.13 35.52
N GLN A 134 17.02 -2.08 34.42
CA GLN A 134 17.52 -2.23 33.06
C GLN A 134 17.52 -0.90 32.29
N LYS A 135 17.95 0.21 32.90
CA LYS A 135 18.04 1.52 32.24
C LYS A 135 18.71 1.41 30.87
N ALA A 136 17.98 1.78 29.82
CA ALA A 136 18.44 1.77 28.43
C ALA A 136 19.73 2.61 28.32
N THR A 137 20.86 1.96 28.12
CA THR A 137 22.19 2.57 28.18
C THR A 137 23.03 2.14 26.99
N VAL A 138 23.49 3.12 26.21
CA VAL A 138 24.50 2.90 25.17
C VAL A 138 25.84 2.67 25.88
N PRO A 139 26.61 1.61 25.56
CA PRO A 139 27.87 1.34 26.25
C PRO A 139 28.82 2.53 26.13
N GLU A 140 29.39 2.96 27.25
CA GLU A 140 30.10 4.25 27.36
C GLU A 140 31.14 4.46 26.24
N ARG A 141 31.96 3.44 25.94
CA ARG A 141 32.94 3.46 24.84
C ARG A 141 32.37 3.88 23.47
N VAL A 142 31.10 3.58 23.21
CA VAL A 142 30.39 3.97 21.98
C VAL A 142 29.94 5.42 22.08
N THR A 143 29.41 5.82 23.23
CA THR A 143 29.01 7.21 23.52
C THR A 143 30.19 8.16 23.36
N SER A 144 31.29 7.96 24.11
CA SER A 144 32.45 8.86 24.08
C SER A 144 33.18 8.81 22.72
N PHE A 145 33.19 7.67 22.02
CA PHE A 145 33.70 7.60 20.64
C PHE A 145 32.85 8.41 19.66
N VAL A 146 31.53 8.24 19.68
CA VAL A 146 30.61 8.99 18.83
C VAL A 146 30.73 10.48 19.13
N GLU A 147 30.82 10.91 20.38
CA GLU A 147 31.00 12.32 20.73
C GLU A 147 32.32 12.91 20.22
N ALA A 148 33.43 12.15 20.32
CA ALA A 148 34.73 12.59 19.83
C ALA A 148 34.77 12.82 18.31
N ILE A 149 33.94 12.12 17.52
CA ILE A 149 33.98 12.20 16.05
C ILE A 149 32.74 12.81 15.39
N LEU A 150 31.57 12.82 16.03
CA LEU A 150 30.29 13.29 15.46
C LEU A 150 30.32 14.73 14.91
N PRO A 151 30.94 15.73 15.58
CA PRO A 151 31.02 17.09 15.03
C PRO A 151 31.71 17.09 13.66
N SER A 152 32.84 16.39 13.55
CA SER A 152 33.64 16.29 12.33
C SER A 152 32.97 15.40 11.28
N VAL A 153 32.41 14.25 11.67
CA VAL A 153 31.61 13.38 10.79
C VAL A 153 30.46 14.16 10.15
N ARG A 154 29.66 14.87 10.95
CA ARG A 154 28.49 15.62 10.45
C ARG A 154 28.91 16.79 9.56
N LYS A 155 29.91 17.60 9.99
CA LYS A 155 30.53 18.69 9.22
C LYS A 155 31.00 18.21 7.84
N LEU A 156 31.83 17.17 7.82
CA LEU A 156 32.48 16.67 6.61
C LEU A 156 31.51 15.91 5.69
N SER A 157 30.61 15.09 6.23
CA SER A 157 29.61 14.36 5.43
C SER A 157 28.60 15.30 4.76
N ILE A 158 28.10 16.32 5.46
CA ILE A 158 27.19 17.31 4.87
C ILE A 158 27.91 18.10 3.78
N ALA A 159 29.12 18.62 4.06
CA ALA A 159 29.89 19.41 3.11
C ALA A 159 30.29 18.65 1.82
N ASN A 160 30.30 17.30 1.87
CA ASN A 160 30.70 16.45 0.74
C ASN A 160 29.56 15.57 0.19
N ASN A 161 28.32 15.85 0.59
CA ASN A 161 27.10 15.10 0.22
C ASN A 161 27.24 13.57 0.42
N LEU A 162 27.71 13.17 1.60
CA LEU A 162 27.81 11.78 2.05
C LEU A 162 26.84 11.51 3.21
N TYR A 163 26.57 10.22 3.46
CA TYR A 163 25.86 9.82 4.67
C TYR A 163 26.76 9.89 5.91
N ALA A 164 26.33 10.65 6.91
CA ALA A 164 26.95 10.70 8.24
C ALA A 164 26.78 9.35 8.94
N SER A 165 25.64 8.69 8.74
CA SER A 165 25.36 7.36 9.28
C SER A 165 26.35 6.30 8.79
N VAL A 166 26.63 6.28 7.48
CA VAL A 166 27.60 5.37 6.87
C VAL A 166 29.03 5.69 7.30
N MET A 167 29.42 6.98 7.31
CA MET A 167 30.74 7.40 7.78
C MET A 167 30.98 7.04 9.24
N MET A 168 29.99 7.28 10.11
CA MET A 168 30.03 6.90 11.53
C MET A 168 30.11 5.38 11.69
N ALA A 169 29.29 4.61 10.98
CA ALA A 169 29.27 3.16 11.09
C ALA A 169 30.56 2.50 10.57
N GLN A 170 31.16 3.02 9.50
CA GLN A 170 32.49 2.58 9.07
C GLN A 170 33.53 2.95 10.13
N ALA A 171 33.55 4.17 10.63
CA ALA A 171 34.48 4.56 11.69
C ALA A 171 34.34 3.65 12.92
N SER A 172 33.13 3.39 13.41
CA SER A 172 32.84 2.47 14.52
C SER A 172 33.31 1.04 14.26
N LEU A 173 33.07 0.49 13.06
CA LEU A 173 33.38 -0.89 12.71
C LEU A 173 34.88 -1.12 12.50
N GLU A 174 35.56 -0.26 11.73
CA GLU A 174 36.98 -0.39 11.39
C GLU A 174 37.90 -0.09 12.60
N SER A 175 37.51 0.83 13.48
CA SER A 175 38.33 1.24 14.63
C SER A 175 38.06 0.46 15.93
N ALA A 176 37.09 -0.46 15.92
CA ALA A 176 36.48 -1.00 17.13
C ALA A 176 36.05 0.13 18.10
N TYR A 177 35.24 1.09 17.63
CA TYR A 177 34.82 2.28 18.41
C TYR A 177 36.01 3.06 19.02
N GLY A 178 37.09 3.26 18.25
CA GLY A 178 38.28 4.01 18.62
C GLY A 178 39.25 3.26 19.57
N THR A 179 38.96 2.02 19.92
CA THR A 179 39.71 1.24 20.91
C THR A 179 40.82 0.35 20.32
N SER A 180 40.89 0.18 19.01
CA SER A 180 42.03 -0.52 18.38
C SER A 180 43.31 0.31 18.49
N THR A 181 44.46 -0.33 18.68
CA THR A 181 45.77 0.35 18.88
C THR A 181 46.17 1.29 17.73
N LEU A 182 45.62 1.07 16.53
CA LEU A 182 45.81 1.95 15.37
C LEU A 182 44.89 3.18 15.38
N ALA A 183 43.69 3.05 15.96
CA ALA A 183 42.74 4.15 16.10
C ALA A 183 43.00 4.99 17.36
N SER A 184 43.41 4.37 18.47
CA SER A 184 43.64 5.09 19.72
C SER A 184 44.77 6.13 19.59
N ALA A 185 44.85 7.05 20.56
CA ALA A 185 46.03 7.90 20.70
C ALA A 185 47.30 7.04 20.88
N PRO A 186 48.46 7.40 20.30
CA PRO A 186 48.74 8.63 19.55
C PRO A 186 48.56 8.51 18.01
N ASN A 187 47.81 7.50 17.53
CA ASN A 187 47.77 7.12 16.11
C ASN A 187 46.57 7.68 15.34
N TYR A 188 45.39 7.73 15.97
CA TYR A 188 44.16 8.39 15.47
C TYR A 188 43.62 7.89 14.11
N ASN A 189 44.04 6.72 13.62
CA ASN A 189 43.68 6.20 12.29
C ASN A 189 42.45 5.29 12.35
N LEU A 190 41.28 5.87 12.06
CA LEU A 190 39.97 5.23 12.20
C LEU A 190 39.65 4.17 11.13
N PHE A 191 40.40 4.11 10.03
CA PHE A 191 40.00 3.42 8.80
C PHE A 191 41.10 2.52 8.20
N GLY A 192 42.09 2.11 9.01
CA GLY A 192 43.18 1.24 8.56
C GLY A 192 44.02 1.82 7.41
N VAL A 193 44.14 3.14 7.32
CA VAL A 193 44.82 3.80 6.18
C VAL A 193 46.31 3.48 6.23
N LYS A 194 46.82 2.73 5.24
CA LYS A 194 48.25 2.44 5.10
C LYS A 194 49.04 3.72 4.77
N TYR A 195 50.26 3.83 5.29
CA TYR A 195 51.10 5.01 5.13
C TYR A 195 51.43 5.28 3.66
N SER A 196 51.27 6.54 3.23
CA SER A 196 51.40 6.94 1.82
C SER A 196 52.73 7.59 1.45
N GLY A 197 53.70 7.63 2.37
CA GLY A 197 55.00 8.29 2.16
C GLY A 197 55.03 9.79 2.52
N VAL A 198 53.99 10.30 3.20
CA VAL A 198 53.86 11.70 3.61
C VAL A 198 53.34 11.78 5.04
N GLY A 199 54.00 12.57 5.90
CA GLY A 199 53.66 12.72 7.32
C GLY A 199 54.20 11.59 8.20
N ASP A 200 53.63 11.44 9.41
CA ASP A 200 54.00 10.40 10.35
C ASP A 200 53.40 9.02 9.99
N TYR A 201 54.03 7.97 10.50
CA TYR A 201 53.50 6.60 10.46
C TYR A 201 53.72 5.86 11.77
N VAL A 202 53.00 4.75 11.93
CA VAL A 202 53.24 3.73 12.95
C VAL A 202 53.46 2.38 12.27
N GLU A 203 54.37 1.57 12.78
CA GLU A 203 54.55 0.18 12.36
C GLU A 203 53.77 -0.75 13.29
N MET A 204 52.97 -1.63 12.71
CA MET A 204 52.16 -2.60 13.43
C MET A 204 52.11 -3.92 12.68
N GLU A 205 52.03 -5.03 13.41
CA GLU A 205 51.68 -6.32 12.85
C GLU A 205 50.26 -6.29 12.28
N THR A 206 50.09 -6.88 11.10
CA THR A 206 48.80 -7.07 10.45
C THR A 206 48.78 -8.40 9.71
N ILE A 207 47.59 -8.97 9.51
CA ILE A 207 47.42 -10.23 8.80
C ILE A 207 47.08 -9.91 7.34
N GLU A 208 48.06 -10.10 6.45
CA GLU A 208 47.81 -10.12 5.02
C GLU A 208 47.50 -11.56 4.59
N TYR A 209 46.78 -11.71 3.48
CA TYR A 209 46.52 -13.01 2.86
C TYR A 209 47.27 -13.08 1.53
N ASP A 210 47.97 -14.19 1.29
CA ASP A 210 48.62 -14.43 0.00
C ASP A 210 47.62 -14.81 -1.11
N ASP A 211 48.12 -14.96 -2.35
CA ASP A 211 47.31 -15.33 -3.52
C ASP A 211 46.57 -16.69 -3.38
N ASN A 212 46.92 -17.50 -2.36
CA ASN A 212 46.30 -18.78 -2.04
C ASN A 212 45.32 -18.68 -0.84
N GLN A 213 45.10 -17.48 -0.30
CA GLN A 213 44.33 -17.21 0.93
C GLN A 213 44.97 -17.79 2.20
N VAL A 214 46.29 -17.98 2.24
CA VAL A 214 47.01 -18.28 3.50
C VAL A 214 47.29 -16.97 4.24
N ALA A 215 46.92 -16.92 5.51
CA ALA A 215 47.16 -15.79 6.40
C ALA A 215 48.63 -15.75 6.86
N HIS A 216 49.29 -14.60 6.68
CA HIS A 216 50.66 -14.36 7.15
C HIS A 216 50.70 -13.05 7.94
N VAL A 217 51.39 -13.07 9.10
CA VAL A 217 51.63 -11.85 9.88
C VAL A 217 52.79 -11.08 9.24
N VAL A 218 52.59 -9.80 8.95
CA VAL A 218 53.61 -8.89 8.44
C VAL A 218 53.57 -7.56 9.19
N ILE A 219 54.72 -6.90 9.32
CA ILE A 219 54.78 -5.52 9.83
C ILE A 219 54.42 -4.56 8.69
N ALA A 220 53.35 -3.79 8.88
CA ALA A 220 52.89 -2.79 7.93
C ALA A 220 52.98 -1.37 8.52
N LYS A 221 53.37 -0.40 7.68
CA LYS A 221 53.34 1.03 8.03
C LYS A 221 51.93 1.56 7.81
N PHE A 222 51.27 2.02 8.87
CA PHE A 222 49.99 2.71 8.81
C PHE A 222 50.17 4.22 8.99
N GLN A 223 49.34 5.01 8.34
CA GLN A 223 49.34 6.46 8.46
C GLN A 223 49.03 6.84 9.91
N LYS A 224 49.84 7.73 10.50
CA LYS A 224 49.55 8.35 11.79
C LYS A 224 48.97 9.74 11.54
N TYR A 225 47.94 10.10 12.29
CA TYR A 225 47.24 11.38 12.22
C TYR A 225 47.40 12.13 13.56
N ASN A 226 47.31 13.46 13.53
CA ASN A 226 47.30 14.29 14.74
C ASN A 226 45.94 14.28 15.44
N SER A 227 44.86 13.95 14.72
CA SER A 227 43.50 13.89 15.26
C SER A 227 42.56 13.03 14.41
N TYR A 228 41.43 12.65 15.00
CA TYR A 228 40.34 11.99 14.28
C TYR A 228 39.75 12.83 13.14
N GLU A 229 39.81 14.18 13.19
CA GLU A 229 39.31 14.99 12.07
C GLU A 229 40.18 14.79 10.82
N GLU A 230 41.50 14.69 10.95
CA GLU A 230 42.38 14.41 9.79
C GLU A 230 42.07 13.04 9.18
N SER A 231 41.89 12.00 10.00
CA SER A 231 41.54 10.66 9.52
C SER A 231 40.17 10.64 8.80
N LEU A 232 39.19 11.41 9.29
CA LEU A 232 37.90 11.61 8.62
C LEU A 232 38.00 12.41 7.32
N GLN A 233 38.87 13.43 7.26
CA GLN A 233 39.13 14.19 6.03
C GLN A 233 39.78 13.29 4.96
N ASP A 234 40.72 12.44 5.34
CA ASP A 234 41.33 11.46 4.43
C ASP A 234 40.36 10.34 4.01
N TYR A 235 39.45 9.90 4.88
CA TYR A 235 38.33 9.04 4.51
C TYR A 235 37.41 9.73 3.48
N VAL A 236 37.03 10.98 3.69
CA VAL A 236 36.19 11.74 2.74
C VAL A 236 36.90 11.91 1.40
N LYS A 237 38.20 12.18 1.41
CA LYS A 237 39.07 12.22 0.23
C LYS A 237 39.09 10.86 -0.48
N LYS A 238 39.21 9.73 0.23
CA LYS A 238 39.09 8.36 -0.33
C LYS A 238 37.72 8.11 -0.96
N ILE A 239 36.62 8.48 -0.31
CA ILE A 239 35.26 8.25 -0.84
C ILE A 239 34.90 9.21 -1.99
N ARG A 240 35.29 10.50 -1.95
CA ARG A 240 34.96 11.49 -2.98
C ARG A 240 35.93 11.57 -4.16
N LYS A 241 37.20 11.15 -3.97
CA LYS A 241 38.24 11.13 -5.02
C LYS A 241 38.65 9.71 -5.43
N GLY A 242 37.96 8.71 -4.92
CA GLY A 242 38.17 7.30 -5.26
C GLY A 242 39.54 6.78 -4.85
N VAL A 243 40.11 5.96 -5.74
CA VAL A 243 41.45 5.39 -5.62
C VAL A 243 42.33 5.94 -6.75
N SER A 244 43.66 5.88 -6.61
CA SER A 244 44.62 6.42 -7.60
C SER A 244 44.43 5.89 -9.04
N TRP A 245 43.74 4.75 -9.19
CA TRP A 245 43.44 4.11 -10.46
C TRP A 245 42.00 4.34 -10.99
N ASP A 246 41.06 4.81 -10.16
CA ASP A 246 39.68 5.17 -10.53
C ASP A 246 39.11 6.19 -9.51
N ALA A 247 38.89 7.43 -9.97
CA ALA A 247 38.38 8.51 -9.13
C ALA A 247 36.89 8.38 -8.75
N ASN A 248 36.12 7.57 -9.50
CA ASN A 248 34.69 7.34 -9.29
C ASN A 248 34.41 5.98 -8.63
N TYR A 249 35.44 5.27 -8.16
CA TYR A 249 35.31 3.91 -7.61
C TYR A 249 34.28 3.77 -6.47
N TYR A 250 34.14 4.81 -5.64
CA TYR A 250 33.13 4.89 -4.56
C TYR A 250 31.93 5.79 -4.91
N ALA A 251 31.68 6.12 -6.19
CA ALA A 251 30.60 7.02 -6.58
C ALA A 251 29.20 6.52 -6.19
N GLY A 252 29.01 5.20 -6.11
CA GLY A 252 27.78 4.58 -5.60
C GLY A 252 27.50 4.80 -4.11
N VAL A 253 28.42 5.41 -3.36
CA VAL A 253 28.30 5.73 -1.92
C VAL A 253 27.80 7.17 -1.70
N TRP A 254 27.81 8.01 -2.75
CA TRP A 254 27.45 9.44 -2.65
C TRP A 254 25.94 9.65 -2.61
N LYS A 255 25.45 10.63 -1.84
CA LYS A 255 24.00 10.93 -1.69
C LYS A 255 23.33 11.32 -3.00
N GLU A 256 24.06 11.88 -3.96
CA GLU A 256 23.52 12.22 -5.29
C GLU A 256 23.23 10.98 -6.17
N ASN A 257 23.85 9.84 -5.88
CA ASN A 257 23.76 8.59 -6.67
C ASN A 257 22.89 7.51 -6.00
N THR A 258 22.28 7.82 -4.86
CA THR A 258 21.58 6.88 -3.98
C THR A 258 20.22 7.43 -3.53
N LYS A 259 19.36 6.59 -2.95
CA LYS A 259 18.07 6.99 -2.36
C LYS A 259 18.08 6.82 -0.84
N THR A 260 18.75 5.79 -0.33
CA THR A 260 18.88 5.53 1.10
C THR A 260 20.32 5.19 1.48
N TYR A 261 20.62 5.21 2.79
CA TYR A 261 21.93 4.81 3.29
C TYR A 261 22.25 3.34 2.99
N GLN A 262 21.23 2.46 2.87
CA GLN A 262 21.42 1.06 2.50
C GLN A 262 21.92 0.88 1.05
N ASP A 263 21.55 1.78 0.12
CA ASP A 263 22.14 1.77 -1.23
C ASP A 263 23.67 2.02 -1.15
N ALA A 264 24.09 2.94 -0.26
CA ALA A 264 25.49 3.31 -0.07
C ALA A 264 26.30 2.22 0.66
N THR A 265 25.74 1.55 1.68
CA THR A 265 26.40 0.40 2.34
C THR A 265 26.47 -0.83 1.43
N ALA A 266 25.46 -1.06 0.59
CA ALA A 266 25.53 -2.05 -0.48
C ALA A 266 26.63 -1.70 -1.50
N ALA A 267 26.76 -0.43 -1.90
CA ALA A 267 27.80 0.02 -2.83
C ALA A 267 29.24 -0.08 -2.30
N LEU A 268 29.42 -0.09 -0.98
CA LEU A 268 30.71 -0.37 -0.31
C LEU A 268 31.06 -1.86 -0.27
N THR A 269 30.06 -2.75 -0.32
CA THR A 269 30.24 -4.20 -0.22
C THR A 269 30.96 -4.74 -1.46
N GLY A 270 32.03 -5.52 -1.27
CA GLY A 270 32.89 -5.97 -2.36
C GLY A 270 33.73 -4.86 -3.03
N ARG A 271 33.73 -3.63 -2.51
CA ARG A 271 34.53 -2.50 -3.01
C ARG A 271 35.48 -1.90 -1.98
N TYR A 272 34.96 -1.61 -0.78
CA TYR A 272 35.73 -1.06 0.34
C TYR A 272 36.35 -2.19 1.16
N ALA A 273 35.52 -3.20 1.49
CA ALA A 273 35.94 -4.48 2.05
C ALA A 273 35.47 -5.60 1.11
N THR A 274 36.21 -6.71 1.07
CA THR A 274 35.90 -7.91 0.30
C THR A 274 34.82 -8.79 0.96
N ASP A 275 34.50 -8.54 2.23
CA ASP A 275 33.44 -9.23 2.97
C ASP A 275 32.06 -9.04 2.30
N PRO A 276 31.39 -10.12 1.85
CA PRO A 276 30.07 -10.03 1.22
C PRO A 276 28.96 -9.57 2.17
N ASN A 277 29.19 -9.58 3.49
CA ASN A 277 28.26 -9.10 4.50
C ASN A 277 28.59 -7.67 4.99
N TYR A 278 29.56 -6.98 4.40
CA TYR A 278 30.04 -5.69 4.89
C TYR A 278 28.92 -4.65 5.02
N GLY A 279 28.11 -4.48 3.98
CA GLY A 279 26.96 -3.56 4.00
C GLY A 279 25.92 -3.94 5.05
N THR A 280 25.71 -5.24 5.31
CA THR A 280 24.84 -5.74 6.38
C THR A 280 25.41 -5.38 7.76
N LYS A 281 26.71 -5.56 7.99
CA LYS A 281 27.38 -5.16 9.24
C LYS A 281 27.24 -3.65 9.48
N LEU A 282 27.44 -2.82 8.46
CA LEU A 282 27.23 -1.37 8.55
C LEU A 282 25.77 -1.01 8.84
N ASN A 283 24.80 -1.64 8.17
CA ASN A 283 23.37 -1.42 8.44
C ASN A 283 23.02 -1.78 9.89
N ASN A 284 23.51 -2.92 10.39
CA ASN A 284 23.30 -3.34 11.79
C ASN A 284 23.85 -2.31 12.79
N VAL A 285 25.04 -1.74 12.54
CA VAL A 285 25.60 -0.66 13.38
C VAL A 285 24.74 0.62 13.31
N ILE A 286 24.31 1.03 12.10
CA ILE A 286 23.46 2.20 11.89
C ILE A 286 22.10 2.05 12.61
N GLU A 287 21.50 0.86 12.56
CA GLU A 287 20.21 0.58 13.19
C GLU A 287 20.31 0.37 14.70
N THR A 288 21.42 -0.19 15.21
CA THR A 288 21.66 -0.36 16.66
C THR A 288 21.75 0.99 17.35
N TYR A 289 22.58 1.91 16.85
CA TYR A 289 22.82 3.21 17.50
C TYR A 289 22.02 4.38 16.91
N GLY A 290 21.21 4.13 15.88
CA GLY A 290 20.29 5.11 15.31
C GLY A 290 20.96 6.24 14.51
N PHE A 291 22.12 5.98 13.90
CA PHE A 291 22.98 7.01 13.29
C PHE A 291 22.34 7.76 12.10
N THR A 292 21.22 7.27 11.55
CA THR A 292 20.45 7.98 10.50
C THR A 292 19.97 9.37 10.93
N GLN A 293 19.81 9.60 12.25
CA GLN A 293 19.47 10.93 12.78
C GLN A 293 20.57 11.99 12.53
N TYR A 294 21.80 11.57 12.21
CA TYR A 294 22.93 12.46 11.95
C TYR A 294 23.09 12.81 10.46
N ASP A 295 22.28 12.26 9.56
CA ASP A 295 22.37 12.51 8.10
C ASP A 295 21.91 13.90 7.65
N VAL A 296 21.46 14.71 8.60
CA VAL A 296 20.97 16.08 8.50
C VAL A 296 21.76 17.00 9.46
N PRO A 297 21.68 18.34 9.30
CA PRO A 297 22.23 19.27 10.29
C PRO A 297 21.71 19.00 11.71
N GLU A 298 22.49 19.35 12.73
CA GLU A 298 22.10 19.16 14.12
C GLU A 298 20.86 20.00 14.46
N ALA A 299 19.85 19.37 15.06
CA ALA A 299 18.68 20.09 15.53
C ALA A 299 18.95 20.71 16.92
N THR A 300 18.47 21.93 17.11
CA THR A 300 18.18 22.45 18.45
C THR A 300 16.79 21.97 18.89
N TYR A 301 16.44 22.15 20.15
CA TYR A 301 15.08 21.91 20.64
C TYR A 301 14.65 23.00 21.61
N THR A 302 13.34 23.18 21.73
CA THR A 302 12.71 24.00 22.75
C THR A 302 11.82 23.12 23.61
N LEU A 303 11.93 23.24 24.92
CA LEU A 303 11.08 22.53 25.86
C LEU A 303 9.68 23.16 25.81
N THR A 304 8.68 22.36 25.45
CA THR A 304 7.26 22.77 25.41
C THR A 304 6.51 22.45 26.71
N GLY A 305 7.22 21.88 27.68
CA GLY A 305 6.74 21.61 29.03
C GLY A 305 7.84 20.92 29.85
N GLN A 306 7.98 21.32 31.11
CA GLN A 306 8.90 20.76 32.11
C GLN A 306 8.13 20.51 33.40
N ASN A 307 8.65 19.63 34.26
CA ASN A 307 8.07 19.29 35.57
C ASN A 307 6.58 18.89 35.48
N LEU A 308 6.18 18.31 34.35
CA LEU A 308 4.79 18.08 33.99
C LEU A 308 4.13 17.00 34.86
N ASN A 309 4.92 16.04 35.34
CA ASN A 309 4.53 14.80 36.02
C ASN A 309 3.24 14.21 35.44
N LYS A 310 3.12 14.27 34.11
CA LYS A 310 1.88 14.04 33.39
C LYS A 310 1.77 12.56 33.06
N THR A 311 0.83 11.90 33.70
CA THR A 311 0.41 10.54 33.35
C THR A 311 0.14 10.42 31.84
N SER A 312 0.52 9.29 31.25
CA SER A 312 0.18 8.90 29.89
C SER A 312 0.12 7.36 29.82
N ARG A 313 -0.10 6.81 28.63
CA ARG A 313 0.00 5.38 28.37
C ARG A 313 0.59 5.12 27.00
N ILE A 314 1.17 3.95 26.77
CA ILE A 314 1.79 3.60 25.49
C ILE A 314 0.72 3.21 24.46
N ALA A 315 0.41 4.10 23.51
CA ALA A 315 -0.46 3.78 22.37
C ALA A 315 0.26 2.97 21.28
N SER A 316 1.60 3.04 21.24
CA SER A 316 2.42 2.24 20.32
C SER A 316 3.83 2.10 20.87
N ASN A 317 4.28 0.85 21.03
CA ASN A 317 5.62 0.51 21.51
C ASN A 317 6.64 0.31 20.37
N SER A 318 6.28 0.56 19.10
CA SER A 318 7.17 0.42 17.94
C SER A 318 8.18 1.58 17.76
N TYR A 319 8.31 2.45 18.76
CA TYR A 319 9.23 3.60 18.75
C TYR A 319 10.53 3.29 19.50
N TYR A 320 11.52 4.16 19.34
CA TYR A 320 12.83 4.03 19.99
C TYR A 320 12.99 5.06 21.11
N ILE A 321 13.74 4.67 22.14
CA ILE A 321 14.14 5.52 23.27
C ILE A 321 15.47 6.19 22.93
N TYR A 322 15.62 7.46 23.27
CA TYR A 322 16.82 8.26 23.05
C TYR A 322 17.27 9.00 24.32
N THR A 323 18.58 9.19 24.47
CA THR A 323 19.18 9.92 25.61
C THR A 323 18.88 11.43 25.60
N ALA A 324 18.64 12.01 24.42
CA ALA A 324 18.22 13.39 24.21
C ALA A 324 17.17 13.43 23.07
N PRO A 325 16.47 14.56 22.82
CA PRO A 325 15.51 14.68 21.72
C PRO A 325 16.10 14.25 20.35
N TYR A 326 15.28 13.56 19.55
CA TYR A 326 15.75 12.95 18.29
C TYR A 326 16.45 13.95 17.35
N GLY A 327 17.67 13.65 16.94
CA GLY A 327 18.47 14.48 16.02
C GLY A 327 19.19 15.68 16.65
N THR A 328 19.13 15.85 17.97
CA THR A 328 19.85 16.93 18.68
C THR A 328 21.22 16.47 19.18
N LYS A 329 22.03 17.40 19.71
CA LYS A 329 23.26 17.05 20.45
C LYS A 329 22.94 16.10 21.61
N GLY A 330 23.79 15.11 21.85
CA GLY A 330 23.63 14.14 22.93
C GLY A 330 22.57 13.05 22.70
N ALA A 331 21.98 12.96 21.49
CA ALA A 331 20.93 11.98 21.19
C ALA A 331 21.49 10.66 20.66
N TYR A 332 21.46 9.62 21.48
CA TYR A 332 21.85 8.24 21.16
C TYR A 332 20.64 7.33 21.30
N ARG A 333 20.49 6.34 20.41
CA ARG A 333 19.43 5.32 20.51
C ARG A 333 19.77 4.37 21.66
N ALA A 334 18.93 4.34 22.68
CA ALA A 334 19.15 3.58 23.90
C ALA A 334 18.48 2.19 23.89
N GLY A 335 17.34 2.05 23.21
CA GLY A 335 16.57 0.79 23.12
C GLY A 335 15.28 0.96 22.31
N LYS A 336 14.47 -0.10 22.16
CA LYS A 336 13.09 0.02 21.64
C LYS A 336 12.13 0.16 22.82
N LEU A 337 11.01 0.85 22.61
CA LEU A 337 10.00 1.03 23.66
C LEU A 337 9.28 -0.30 23.99
N ALA A 338 9.18 -1.21 23.02
CA ALA A 338 8.67 -2.57 23.19
C ALA A 338 9.50 -3.44 24.14
N ASP A 339 10.78 -3.09 24.37
CA ASP A 339 11.64 -3.82 25.31
C ASP A 339 11.27 -3.50 26.79
N TYR A 340 10.47 -2.44 27.01
CA TYR A 340 10.11 -1.91 28.34
C TYR A 340 8.60 -1.90 28.63
N PHE A 341 7.77 -1.73 27.58
CA PHE A 341 6.33 -1.55 27.72
C PHE A 341 5.52 -2.29 26.65
N GLU A 342 4.45 -2.94 27.09
CA GLU A 342 3.35 -3.37 26.24
C GLU A 342 2.44 -2.19 25.89
N VAL A 343 1.57 -2.36 24.88
CA VAL A 343 0.53 -1.37 24.55
C VAL A 343 -0.43 -1.20 25.73
N ASP A 344 -0.95 0.01 25.90
CA ASP A 344 -1.75 0.51 27.03
C ASP A 344 -1.04 0.51 28.42
N SER A 345 0.25 0.15 28.51
CA SER A 345 1.06 0.35 29.73
C SER A 345 1.03 1.81 30.19
N GLY A 346 0.74 2.06 31.46
CA GLY A 346 0.79 3.38 32.09
C GLY A 346 2.23 3.89 32.27
N ILE A 347 2.44 5.20 32.09
CA ILE A 347 3.73 5.88 32.25
C ILE A 347 3.57 7.30 32.84
N ILE A 348 4.67 7.90 33.29
CA ILE A 348 4.77 9.35 33.59
C ILE A 348 5.61 10.04 32.52
N VAL A 349 5.15 11.20 32.05
CA VAL A 349 5.87 12.14 31.18
C VAL A 349 6.25 13.37 31.99
N THR A 350 7.54 13.56 32.27
CA THR A 350 8.03 14.70 33.06
C THR A 350 8.32 15.93 32.20
N MET A 351 8.72 15.72 30.93
CA MET A 351 9.11 16.80 30.00
C MET A 351 8.56 16.55 28.59
N THR A 352 8.36 17.61 27.83
CA THR A 352 8.11 17.55 26.37
C THR A 352 8.96 18.57 25.64
N ALA A 353 9.37 18.26 24.42
CA ALA A 353 10.10 19.17 23.55
C ALA A 353 9.56 19.16 22.12
N THR A 354 9.82 20.24 21.40
CA THR A 354 9.74 20.27 19.93
C THR A 354 11.12 20.63 19.37
N THR A 355 11.63 19.84 18.43
CA THR A 355 12.89 20.13 17.74
C THR A 355 12.73 21.27 16.73
N SER A 356 13.83 21.92 16.34
CA SER A 356 13.85 22.89 15.23
C SER A 356 13.49 22.27 13.88
N THR A 357 13.48 20.93 13.77
CA THR A 357 12.96 20.16 12.63
C THR A 357 11.47 19.83 12.73
N GLY A 358 10.77 20.30 13.78
CA GLY A 358 9.32 20.13 13.99
C GLY A 358 8.90 18.80 14.62
N VAL A 359 9.83 17.97 15.08
CA VAL A 359 9.53 16.69 15.73
C VAL A 359 9.14 16.94 17.19
N LYS A 360 7.99 16.41 17.60
CA LYS A 360 7.53 16.44 19.01
C LYS A 360 7.98 15.19 19.74
N VAL A 361 8.58 15.38 20.91
CA VAL A 361 9.05 14.30 21.79
C VAL A 361 8.63 14.50 23.23
N CYS A 362 8.59 13.41 23.98
CA CYS A 362 8.30 13.34 25.42
C CYS A 362 9.46 12.64 26.14
N TYR A 363 9.79 13.08 27.36
CA TYR A 363 10.65 12.31 28.24
C TYR A 363 9.77 11.42 29.12
N ILE A 364 9.90 10.11 28.96
CA ILE A 364 9.33 9.13 29.87
C ILE A 364 10.21 9.08 31.11
N GLN A 365 9.60 9.23 32.29
CA GLN A 365 10.30 9.25 33.57
C GLN A 365 11.30 8.09 33.68
N ASP A 366 12.51 8.43 34.14
CA ASP A 366 13.65 7.54 34.42
C ASP A 366 14.13 6.64 33.27
N LEU A 367 13.58 6.79 32.07
CA LEU A 367 13.89 5.98 30.88
C LEU A 367 14.52 6.77 29.73
N GLY A 368 13.90 7.87 29.27
CA GLY A 368 14.44 8.67 28.16
C GLY A 368 13.42 9.34 27.25
N TRP A 369 13.92 9.98 26.19
CA TRP A 369 13.13 10.68 25.18
C TRP A 369 12.55 9.73 24.13
N VAL A 370 11.27 9.92 23.80
CA VAL A 370 10.51 9.12 22.83
C VAL A 370 9.72 10.05 21.91
N ASP A 371 9.42 9.60 20.69
CA ASP A 371 8.50 10.31 19.79
C ASP A 371 7.10 10.43 20.45
N TYR A 372 6.51 11.63 20.44
CA TYR A 372 5.23 11.89 21.10
C TYR A 372 4.08 11.01 20.56
N ARG A 373 4.21 10.46 19.35
CA ARG A 373 3.24 9.53 18.74
C ARG A 373 3.25 8.11 19.33
N ALA A 374 4.19 7.80 20.22
CA ALA A 374 4.13 6.58 21.05
C ALA A 374 3.01 6.65 22.11
N LEU A 375 2.51 7.86 22.42
CA LEU A 375 1.64 8.11 23.56
C LEU A 375 0.15 8.13 23.22
N GLY A 376 -0.65 7.59 24.14
CA GLY A 376 -2.10 7.67 24.16
C GLY A 376 -2.63 8.70 25.17
N ASN A 377 -3.89 9.08 24.99
CA ASN A 377 -4.62 9.87 25.98
C ASN A 377 -4.93 9.00 27.22
N VAL A 378 -4.69 9.55 28.42
CA VAL A 378 -5.10 8.93 29.69
C VAL A 378 -6.63 8.85 29.75
N GLU A 379 -7.15 7.88 30.49
CA GLU A 379 -8.53 7.93 30.99
C GLU A 379 -8.65 8.98 32.12
N ALA A 380 -9.43 8.78 33.19
CA ALA A 380 -9.74 9.84 34.15
C ALA A 380 -8.98 9.71 35.49
N ALA A 381 -8.97 10.79 36.27
CA ALA A 381 -8.68 10.72 37.71
C ALA A 381 -9.98 10.41 38.47
N VAL A 382 -9.90 9.99 39.73
CA VAL A 382 -11.09 10.02 40.63
C VAL A 382 -11.41 11.49 40.92
N ALA A 383 -12.68 11.87 40.84
CA ALA A 383 -13.16 13.24 41.14
C ALA A 383 -14.02 13.28 42.41
N THR A 384 -14.85 12.26 42.65
CA THR A 384 -15.48 12.02 43.96
C THR A 384 -15.32 10.56 44.37
N LEU A 385 -15.22 10.33 45.67
CA LEU A 385 -15.21 9.03 46.33
C LEU A 385 -16.09 9.13 47.58
N GLU A 386 -17.06 8.23 47.70
CA GLU A 386 -18.12 8.25 48.71
C GLU A 386 -18.21 6.88 49.38
N THR A 387 -18.23 6.84 50.72
CA THR A 387 -18.60 5.63 51.47
C THR A 387 -20.11 5.40 51.32
N ARG A 388 -20.51 4.16 51.02
CA ARG A 388 -21.88 3.82 50.64
C ARG A 388 -22.21 2.40 51.08
N ASN A 389 -22.74 2.22 52.29
CA ASN A 389 -23.05 0.91 52.85
C ASN A 389 -24.46 0.46 52.42
N THR A 390 -24.56 -0.33 51.34
CA THR A 390 -25.88 -0.80 50.85
C THR A 390 -25.77 -2.08 50.02
N ASN A 391 -26.76 -2.97 50.13
CA ASN A 391 -26.82 -4.18 49.33
C ASN A 391 -27.41 -3.89 47.95
N MET A 392 -26.68 -4.24 46.89
CA MET A 392 -27.08 -4.09 45.50
C MET A 392 -27.13 -5.46 44.82
N ARG A 393 -28.06 -5.67 43.88
CA ARG A 393 -28.11 -6.91 43.08
C ARG A 393 -27.06 -6.85 41.96
N ILE A 394 -26.49 -7.98 41.57
CA ILE A 394 -25.82 -8.10 40.27
C ILE A 394 -26.86 -7.90 39.16
N ALA A 395 -26.66 -6.88 38.32
CA ALA A 395 -27.49 -6.57 37.17
C ALA A 395 -26.92 -7.12 35.85
N ASP A 396 -25.59 -7.20 35.73
CA ASP A 396 -24.90 -7.82 34.59
C ASP A 396 -23.56 -8.45 35.02
N GLU A 397 -23.55 -9.78 35.15
CA GLU A 397 -22.35 -10.56 35.50
C GLU A 397 -21.27 -10.60 34.38
N GLY A 398 -21.55 -10.06 33.20
CA GLY A 398 -20.62 -9.98 32.07
C GLY A 398 -19.51 -8.94 32.23
N TYR A 399 -19.64 -8.00 33.17
CA TYR A 399 -18.62 -6.99 33.46
C TYR A 399 -17.38 -7.58 34.17
N TYR A 400 -16.34 -6.77 34.33
CA TYR A 400 -15.10 -7.14 35.03
C TYR A 400 -14.98 -6.43 36.38
N VAL A 401 -14.32 -7.11 37.31
CA VAL A 401 -13.73 -6.52 38.52
C VAL A 401 -12.41 -5.84 38.13
N TYR A 402 -12.14 -4.68 38.70
CA TYR A 402 -10.93 -3.89 38.53
C TYR A 402 -10.29 -3.61 39.90
N ARG A 403 -8.96 -3.48 39.96
CA ARG A 403 -8.25 -3.14 41.22
C ARG A 403 -8.50 -1.71 41.71
N ALA A 404 -8.89 -0.82 40.79
CA ALA A 404 -9.11 0.61 41.03
C ALA A 404 -10.31 1.11 40.20
N PRO A 405 -10.95 2.24 40.58
CA PRO A 405 -12.18 2.76 39.99
C PRO A 405 -12.20 2.69 38.45
N TYR A 406 -13.31 2.22 37.87
CA TYR A 406 -13.39 1.94 36.43
C TYR A 406 -13.01 3.15 35.56
N LYS A 407 -12.10 2.95 34.61
CA LYS A 407 -11.50 3.99 33.73
C LYS A 407 -10.68 5.06 34.45
N THR A 408 -9.96 4.65 35.48
CA THR A 408 -8.85 5.42 36.06
C THR A 408 -7.49 4.84 35.68
N TYR A 409 -6.41 5.57 35.97
CA TYR A 409 -5.03 5.19 35.66
C TYR A 409 -4.68 3.76 36.13
N ASP A 410 -5.08 3.40 37.35
CA ASP A 410 -4.78 2.10 37.97
C ASP A 410 -5.80 1.00 37.67
N SER A 411 -6.76 1.24 36.77
CA SER A 411 -7.91 0.37 36.53
C SER A 411 -7.57 -0.89 35.70
N VAL A 412 -6.72 -1.74 36.28
CA VAL A 412 -6.36 -3.06 35.76
C VAL A 412 -7.49 -4.05 36.06
N LYS A 413 -7.90 -4.81 35.04
CA LYS A 413 -8.87 -5.92 35.15
C LYS A 413 -8.29 -7.05 36.01
N LEU A 414 -9.09 -7.57 36.94
CA LEU A 414 -8.75 -8.70 37.79
C LEU A 414 -9.40 -10.00 37.31
N LYS A 415 -10.72 -10.03 37.20
CA LYS A 415 -11.51 -11.18 36.73
C LYS A 415 -12.91 -10.74 36.27
N GLN A 416 -13.64 -11.62 35.59
CA GLN A 416 -15.04 -11.35 35.19
C GLN A 416 -16.00 -11.61 36.37
N LEU A 417 -17.09 -10.84 36.48
CA LEU A 417 -18.03 -10.93 37.60
C LEU A 417 -18.71 -12.30 37.71
N SER A 418 -19.01 -12.91 36.55
CA SER A 418 -19.59 -14.24 36.38
C SER A 418 -18.82 -15.39 37.06
N ALA A 419 -17.54 -15.15 37.42
CA ALA A 419 -16.70 -16.09 38.16
C ALA A 419 -16.81 -15.96 39.70
N LEU A 420 -17.54 -14.95 40.20
CA LEU A 420 -17.77 -14.72 41.63
C LEU A 420 -19.26 -14.75 42.00
N TYR A 421 -20.11 -14.16 41.17
CA TYR A 421 -21.52 -13.90 41.47
C TYR A 421 -22.42 -14.18 40.28
N LYS A 422 -23.71 -14.39 40.54
CA LYS A 422 -24.75 -14.58 39.51
C LYS A 422 -25.75 -13.43 39.44
N ASN A 423 -26.25 -13.15 38.24
CA ASN A 423 -27.30 -12.15 38.00
C ASN A 423 -28.48 -12.32 38.97
N GLY A 424 -28.84 -11.25 39.68
CA GLY A 424 -29.86 -11.21 40.73
C GLY A 424 -29.33 -11.40 42.16
N GLN A 425 -28.14 -11.98 42.35
CA GLN A 425 -27.53 -12.14 43.68
C GLN A 425 -27.25 -10.78 44.33
N ALA A 426 -27.60 -10.63 45.62
CA ALA A 426 -27.27 -9.45 46.40
C ALA A 426 -25.79 -9.47 46.82
N VAL A 427 -25.12 -8.32 46.73
CA VAL A 427 -23.74 -8.10 47.18
C VAL A 427 -23.64 -6.80 47.99
N PRO A 428 -22.80 -6.77 49.04
CA PRO A 428 -22.50 -5.54 49.76
C PRO A 428 -21.66 -4.60 48.88
N VAL A 429 -22.20 -3.41 48.62
CA VAL A 429 -21.42 -2.27 48.16
C VAL A 429 -21.04 -1.47 49.41
N THR A 430 -19.78 -1.03 49.47
CA THR A 430 -19.26 -0.18 50.56
C THR A 430 -18.68 1.15 50.08
N GLN A 431 -18.38 1.30 48.78
CA GLN A 431 -17.93 2.58 48.20
C GLN A 431 -18.53 2.84 46.81
N TYR A 432 -18.58 4.11 46.43
CA TYR A 432 -18.94 4.60 45.10
C TYR A 432 -18.00 5.72 44.70
N ALA A 433 -17.67 5.81 43.41
CA ALA A 433 -16.81 6.86 42.90
C ALA A 433 -17.29 7.39 41.55
N VAL A 434 -16.97 8.66 41.29
CA VAL A 434 -17.14 9.31 39.99
C VAL A 434 -15.78 9.82 39.52
N THR A 435 -15.42 9.55 38.27
CA THR A 435 -14.16 10.02 37.70
C THR A 435 -14.28 11.43 37.10
N SER A 436 -13.16 12.10 36.84
CA SER A 436 -13.10 13.44 36.21
C SER A 436 -13.58 13.48 34.75
N LYS A 437 -14.09 12.37 34.22
CA LYS A 437 -14.82 12.27 32.94
C LYS A 437 -16.26 11.75 33.11
N GLY A 438 -16.80 11.80 34.32
CA GLY A 438 -18.17 11.41 34.66
C GLY A 438 -18.43 9.89 34.70
N VAL A 439 -17.39 9.05 34.67
CA VAL A 439 -17.57 7.58 34.74
C VAL A 439 -17.90 7.20 36.18
N LYS A 440 -18.98 6.44 36.37
CA LYS A 440 -19.48 6.00 37.68
C LYS A 440 -19.09 4.55 37.96
N THR A 441 -18.74 4.22 39.20
CA THR A 441 -18.22 2.89 39.57
C THR A 441 -18.47 2.60 41.05
N TYR A 442 -18.70 1.33 41.40
CA TYR A 442 -18.95 0.86 42.76
C TYR A 442 -17.79 -0.04 43.22
N TYR A 443 -17.55 -0.10 44.53
CA TYR A 443 -16.70 -1.12 45.14
C TYR A 443 -17.57 -2.19 45.81
N ILE A 444 -17.43 -3.44 45.37
CA ILE A 444 -17.99 -4.59 46.06
C ILE A 444 -17.03 -4.99 47.17
N GLU A 445 -17.55 -5.12 48.39
CA GLU A 445 -16.76 -5.40 49.59
C GLU A 445 -15.88 -6.64 49.41
N ASN A 446 -14.61 -6.53 49.80
CA ASN A 446 -13.60 -7.59 49.70
C ASN A 446 -13.37 -8.16 48.27
N VAL A 447 -13.88 -7.51 47.22
CA VAL A 447 -13.77 -7.99 45.82
C VAL A 447 -13.10 -6.98 44.89
N GLY A 448 -13.53 -5.72 44.88
CA GLY A 448 -12.95 -4.70 43.99
C GLY A 448 -13.95 -3.79 43.28
N TRP A 449 -13.43 -2.96 42.38
CA TRP A 449 -14.18 -1.94 41.66
C TRP A 449 -14.89 -2.51 40.42
N VAL A 450 -16.11 -2.05 40.17
CA VAL A 450 -16.95 -2.47 39.04
C VAL A 450 -17.62 -1.27 38.37
N ASP A 451 -17.88 -1.34 37.07
CA ASP A 451 -18.69 -0.34 36.35
C ASP A 451 -20.08 -0.26 36.99
N HIS A 452 -20.63 0.94 37.18
CA HIS A 452 -21.93 1.12 37.85
C HIS A 452 -23.09 0.34 37.19
N ARG A 453 -22.98 0.01 35.90
CA ARG A 453 -23.99 -0.73 35.13
C ARG A 453 -24.06 -2.22 35.47
N SER A 454 -23.04 -2.75 36.16
CA SER A 454 -23.01 -4.14 36.62
C SER A 454 -23.90 -4.42 37.83
N LEU A 455 -24.36 -3.38 38.54
CA LEU A 455 -25.15 -3.49 39.78
C LEU A 455 -26.49 -2.72 39.68
N GLY A 456 -27.47 -3.10 40.51
CA GLY A 456 -28.76 -2.43 40.64
C GLY A 456 -29.34 -2.47 42.06
N THR A 457 -30.44 -1.77 42.31
CA THR A 457 -31.17 -1.77 43.60
C THR A 457 -31.91 -3.09 43.86
N LEU A 458 -32.43 -3.28 45.08
CA LEU A 458 -33.37 -4.37 45.39
C LEU A 458 -34.80 -3.81 45.49
N ALA A 459 -35.78 -4.60 45.07
CA ALA A 459 -37.20 -4.24 45.09
C ALA A 459 -37.94 -4.81 46.32
N THR A 460 -39.06 -4.19 46.69
CA THR A 460 -40.07 -4.76 47.59
C THR A 460 -41.34 -5.10 46.78
N TYR A 461 -42.36 -5.70 47.41
CA TYR A 461 -43.63 -5.99 46.73
C TYR A 461 -44.84 -5.95 47.66
N LEU A 462 -46.03 -5.84 47.06
CA LEU A 462 -47.32 -5.87 47.74
C LEU A 462 -48.30 -6.75 46.95
N GLU A 463 -49.02 -7.63 47.63
CA GLU A 463 -50.00 -8.56 47.03
C GLU A 463 -51.42 -7.97 47.02
N ASP A 464 -52.19 -8.30 46.00
CA ASP A 464 -53.61 -7.93 45.89
C ASP A 464 -54.49 -9.02 46.52
N LEU A 465 -54.98 -8.74 47.73
CA LEU A 465 -55.85 -9.63 48.49
C LEU A 465 -57.27 -9.75 47.91
N SER A 466 -57.61 -9.00 46.86
CA SER A 466 -58.91 -9.06 46.17
C SER A 466 -58.91 -9.97 44.93
N PHE A 467 -57.77 -10.55 44.55
CA PHE A 467 -57.63 -11.31 43.31
C PHE A 467 -58.43 -12.63 43.32
N VAL A 468 -59.48 -12.71 42.48
CA VAL A 468 -60.29 -13.93 42.31
C VAL A 468 -59.62 -14.91 41.34
N ALA A 469 -59.34 -16.10 41.85
CA ALA A 469 -58.68 -17.19 41.13
C ALA A 469 -59.46 -17.66 39.88
N ARG A 470 -58.75 -17.78 38.76
CA ARG A 470 -59.32 -18.07 37.43
C ARG A 470 -58.38 -18.88 36.55
N ASP A 471 -58.91 -19.41 35.46
CA ASP A 471 -58.14 -20.11 34.43
C ASP A 471 -57.69 -19.09 33.37
N MET A 472 -56.38 -18.98 33.14
CA MET A 472 -55.80 -18.07 32.15
C MET A 472 -55.00 -18.86 31.11
N LYS A 473 -54.96 -18.34 29.89
CA LYS A 473 -54.16 -18.90 28.80
C LYS A 473 -52.70 -18.49 28.96
N VAL A 474 -51.77 -19.44 28.83
CA VAL A 474 -50.34 -19.15 28.64
C VAL A 474 -50.13 -18.52 27.26
N ILE A 475 -49.69 -17.26 27.26
CA ILE A 475 -49.41 -16.48 26.05
C ILE A 475 -47.91 -16.22 25.82
N ASN A 476 -47.06 -16.36 26.84
CA ASN A 476 -45.61 -16.24 26.68
C ASN A 476 -44.84 -17.22 27.59
N THR A 477 -44.13 -18.16 26.97
CA THR A 477 -43.38 -19.21 27.65
C THR A 477 -41.90 -18.89 27.91
N SER A 478 -41.42 -17.72 27.45
CA SER A 478 -40.00 -17.34 27.49
C SER A 478 -39.56 -16.72 28.82
N TYR A 479 -40.50 -16.45 29.73
CA TYR A 479 -40.19 -15.99 31.09
C TYR A 479 -39.79 -17.15 32.00
N TYR A 480 -39.04 -16.83 33.04
CA TYR A 480 -38.80 -17.73 34.17
C TYR A 480 -39.95 -17.63 35.18
N VAL A 481 -40.22 -18.76 35.84
CA VAL A 481 -40.87 -18.82 37.14
C VAL A 481 -39.83 -18.42 38.20
N TYR A 482 -40.22 -17.58 39.14
CA TYR A 482 -39.37 -17.11 40.24
C TYR A 482 -39.89 -17.59 41.60
N THR A 483 -38.98 -17.73 42.58
CA THR A 483 -39.30 -18.05 43.97
C THR A 483 -40.11 -16.94 44.65
N ASN A 484 -39.70 -15.70 44.43
CA ASN A 484 -40.34 -14.46 44.87
C ASN A 484 -40.53 -13.51 43.68
N PRO A 485 -41.32 -12.42 43.78
CA PRO A 485 -41.47 -11.44 42.73
C PRO A 485 -40.14 -10.84 42.22
N TYR A 486 -40.17 -10.26 41.02
CA TYR A 486 -38.95 -9.91 40.28
C TYR A 486 -38.10 -8.81 40.97
N HIS A 487 -36.78 -8.99 40.98
CA HIS A 487 -35.77 -8.13 41.65
C HIS A 487 -35.91 -7.97 43.18
N THR A 488 -36.76 -8.73 43.87
CA THR A 488 -36.85 -8.66 45.34
C THR A 488 -35.69 -9.41 46.01
N ALA A 489 -35.53 -9.21 47.32
CA ALA A 489 -34.74 -10.13 48.14
C ALA A 489 -35.19 -11.59 47.91
N ASP A 490 -34.22 -12.51 47.91
CA ASP A 490 -34.39 -13.96 47.73
C ASP A 490 -35.24 -14.38 46.50
N SER A 491 -35.22 -13.55 45.45
CA SER A 491 -35.83 -13.82 44.16
C SER A 491 -34.86 -14.52 43.22
N PHE A 492 -35.03 -15.83 43.08
CA PHE A 492 -34.21 -16.68 42.21
C PHE A 492 -35.07 -17.31 41.12
N ARG A 493 -34.45 -17.59 39.96
CA ARG A 493 -35.10 -18.30 38.85
C ARG A 493 -35.21 -19.78 39.19
N ASN A 494 -36.44 -20.32 39.15
CA ASN A 494 -36.74 -21.72 39.39
C ASN A 494 -36.65 -22.53 38.09
N VAL A 495 -37.53 -22.23 37.12
CA VAL A 495 -37.66 -22.98 35.85
C VAL A 495 -38.18 -22.04 34.75
N LEU A 496 -37.96 -22.32 33.46
CA LEU A 496 -38.65 -21.58 32.39
C LEU A 496 -40.10 -22.06 32.24
N VAL A 497 -41.03 -21.15 31.96
CA VAL A 497 -42.43 -21.50 31.75
C VAL A 497 -42.58 -22.55 30.64
N LYS A 498 -41.77 -22.46 29.57
CA LYS A 498 -41.73 -23.42 28.45
C LYS A 498 -41.52 -24.89 28.88
N ASP A 499 -40.86 -25.12 30.01
CA ASP A 499 -40.48 -26.47 30.48
C ASP A 499 -41.62 -27.11 31.31
N LYS A 500 -42.71 -26.36 31.56
CA LYS A 500 -43.94 -26.80 32.24
C LYS A 500 -45.19 -26.65 31.37
N TYR A 501 -45.27 -25.58 30.57
CA TYR A 501 -46.44 -25.21 29.78
C TYR A 501 -46.06 -24.69 28.39
N LYS A 502 -46.94 -24.92 27.41
CA LYS A 502 -46.83 -24.42 26.04
C LYS A 502 -47.72 -23.19 25.86
N ALA A 503 -47.33 -22.29 24.94
CA ALA A 503 -48.16 -21.15 24.57
C ALA A 503 -49.45 -21.66 23.88
N GLY A 504 -50.59 -21.53 24.55
CA GLY A 504 -51.80 -22.28 24.22
C GLY A 504 -52.51 -22.87 25.44
N ASP A 505 -51.73 -23.36 26.41
CA ASP A 505 -52.24 -24.13 27.55
C ASP A 505 -53.05 -23.24 28.52
N ALA A 506 -54.04 -23.83 29.20
CA ALA A 506 -54.77 -23.18 30.27
C ALA A 506 -54.13 -23.51 31.63
N VAL A 507 -53.95 -22.52 32.50
CA VAL A 507 -53.37 -22.67 33.84
C VAL A 507 -54.17 -21.93 34.89
N ARG A 508 -54.18 -22.46 36.12
CA ARG A 508 -54.86 -21.87 37.27
C ARG A 508 -54.01 -20.79 37.91
N VAL A 509 -54.57 -19.60 38.07
CA VAL A 509 -53.93 -18.45 38.72
C VAL A 509 -54.64 -18.15 40.03
N THR A 510 -53.88 -17.99 41.11
CA THR A 510 -54.45 -17.85 42.47
C THR A 510 -54.06 -16.59 43.22
N ARG A 511 -52.95 -15.92 42.87
CA ARG A 511 -52.52 -14.64 43.48
C ARG A 511 -51.99 -13.67 42.42
N TYR A 512 -51.99 -12.38 42.75
CA TYR A 512 -51.38 -11.32 41.97
C TYR A 512 -50.64 -10.35 42.89
N ALA A 513 -49.53 -9.78 42.43
CA ALA A 513 -48.75 -8.80 43.17
C ALA A 513 -48.12 -7.74 42.26
N THR A 514 -47.69 -6.62 42.84
CA THR A 514 -46.91 -5.59 42.15
C THR A 514 -45.67 -5.23 42.98
N THR A 515 -44.51 -5.14 42.33
CA THR A 515 -43.25 -4.73 43.00
C THR A 515 -43.13 -3.22 43.12
N SER A 516 -42.22 -2.72 43.95
CA SER A 516 -41.89 -1.29 44.05
C SER A 516 -41.28 -0.70 42.76
N GLU A 517 -40.73 -1.55 41.88
CA GLU A 517 -40.33 -1.19 40.51
C GLU A 517 -41.52 -1.22 39.51
N GLY A 518 -42.76 -1.41 39.99
CA GLY A 518 -43.98 -1.44 39.19
C GLY A 518 -44.24 -2.75 38.44
N VAL A 519 -43.45 -3.81 38.70
CA VAL A 519 -43.56 -5.08 37.97
C VAL A 519 -44.73 -5.89 38.49
N LYS A 520 -45.69 -6.14 37.60
CA LYS A 520 -46.89 -6.94 37.87
C LYS A 520 -46.60 -8.43 37.69
N THR A 521 -47.04 -9.26 38.64
CA THR A 521 -46.76 -10.70 38.67
C THR A 521 -47.99 -11.51 39.08
N TYR A 522 -48.14 -12.70 38.51
CA TYR A 522 -49.16 -13.69 38.86
C TYR A 522 -48.51 -14.89 39.54
N TYR A 523 -49.20 -15.53 40.48
CA TYR A 523 -48.80 -16.83 41.01
C TYR A 523 -49.55 -17.94 40.26
N ILE A 524 -48.82 -18.79 39.54
CA ILE A 524 -49.37 -20.03 38.99
C ILE A 524 -49.41 -21.06 40.13
N GLU A 525 -50.57 -21.65 40.33
CA GLU A 525 -50.84 -22.59 41.42
C GLU A 525 -49.82 -23.75 41.43
N ASN A 526 -49.23 -24.02 42.59
CA ASN A 526 -48.19 -25.04 42.81
C ASN A 526 -46.89 -24.90 41.98
N ILE A 527 -46.65 -23.76 41.32
CA ILE A 527 -45.49 -23.53 40.44
C ILE A 527 -44.63 -22.35 40.90
N GLY A 528 -45.22 -21.18 41.17
CA GLY A 528 -44.49 -19.98 41.58
C GLY A 528 -44.91 -18.70 40.87
N TRP A 529 -44.13 -17.63 41.09
CA TRP A 529 -44.40 -16.31 40.53
C TRP A 529 -43.93 -16.19 39.09
N VAL A 530 -44.76 -15.59 38.23
CA VAL A 530 -44.47 -15.30 36.82
C VAL A 530 -44.85 -13.86 36.48
N ASP A 531 -44.09 -13.21 35.60
CA ASP A 531 -44.47 -11.91 35.05
C ASP A 531 -45.89 -11.97 34.45
N TYR A 532 -46.71 -10.94 34.68
CA TYR A 532 -48.11 -10.95 34.22
C TYR A 532 -48.25 -11.21 32.71
N ARG A 533 -47.24 -10.84 31.90
CA ARG A 533 -47.17 -11.06 30.44
C ARG A 533 -47.04 -12.52 30.03
N VAL A 534 -46.90 -13.45 30.98
CA VAL A 534 -46.99 -14.90 30.73
C VAL A 534 -48.43 -15.32 30.42
N LEU A 535 -49.44 -14.61 30.93
CA LEU A 535 -50.84 -15.05 30.96
C LEU A 535 -51.82 -14.04 30.34
N GLY A 536 -52.94 -14.54 29.80
CA GLY A 536 -54.02 -13.72 29.23
C GLY A 536 -55.36 -14.43 29.20
N GLU A 537 -56.44 -13.67 28.97
CA GLU A 537 -57.81 -14.18 28.90
C GLU A 537 -58.11 -14.88 27.54
N PHE A 538 -59.06 -15.81 27.51
CA PHE A 538 -59.55 -16.45 26.28
C PHE A 538 -60.56 -15.57 25.52
N ALA A 539 -60.70 -15.76 24.21
CA ALA A 539 -61.66 -15.02 23.40
C ALA A 539 -63.08 -15.65 23.42
N THR A 540 -64.10 -14.83 23.18
CA THR A 540 -65.46 -15.26 22.82
C THR A 540 -65.70 -15.02 21.32
N PHE A 541 -66.85 -15.42 20.77
CA PHE A 541 -67.15 -15.35 19.34
C PHE A 541 -68.59 -14.92 19.05
N THR A 542 -68.74 -14.11 17.99
CA THR A 542 -70.01 -13.65 17.44
C THR A 542 -70.05 -13.96 15.94
N GLU A 543 -71.12 -14.61 15.48
CA GLU A 543 -71.30 -14.97 14.07
C GLU A 543 -72.11 -13.91 13.30
N ASP A 544 -71.84 -13.74 12.01
CA ASP A 544 -72.54 -12.80 11.13
C ASP A 544 -73.64 -13.53 10.35
N SER A 545 -74.90 -13.28 10.74
CA SER A 545 -76.09 -13.88 10.13
C SER A 545 -76.44 -13.31 8.74
N SER A 546 -75.75 -12.29 8.26
CA SER A 546 -75.99 -11.66 6.95
C SER A 546 -75.12 -12.22 5.80
N PHE A 547 -74.16 -13.10 6.11
CA PHE A 547 -73.16 -13.55 5.14
C PHE A 547 -73.74 -14.51 4.07
N VAL A 548 -73.67 -14.09 2.80
CA VAL A 548 -74.08 -14.91 1.64
C VAL A 548 -72.90 -15.74 1.12
N ALA A 549 -73.13 -17.05 0.93
CA ALA A 549 -72.12 -17.99 0.48
C ALA A 549 -71.61 -17.70 -0.94
N LYS A 550 -70.28 -17.63 -1.10
CA LYS A 550 -69.62 -17.21 -2.35
C LYS A 550 -68.30 -17.96 -2.61
N ASN A 551 -67.83 -17.88 -3.85
CA ASN A 551 -66.53 -18.41 -4.26
C ASN A 551 -65.46 -17.36 -3.96
N MET A 552 -64.35 -17.76 -3.36
CA MET A 552 -63.23 -16.88 -3.02
C MET A 552 -61.89 -17.51 -3.43
N LYS A 553 -60.94 -16.65 -3.80
CA LYS A 553 -59.56 -16.99 -4.17
C LYS A 553 -58.73 -17.19 -2.90
N VAL A 554 -57.93 -18.24 -2.83
CA VAL A 554 -56.94 -18.44 -1.76
C VAL A 554 -55.79 -17.45 -1.97
N LYS A 555 -55.85 -16.33 -1.24
CA LYS A 555 -54.88 -15.22 -1.25
C LYS A 555 -53.60 -15.58 -0.49
N ASP A 556 -53.72 -16.35 0.58
CA ASP A 556 -52.63 -16.80 1.43
C ASP A 556 -52.96 -18.17 2.02
N ASN A 557 -52.18 -19.18 1.65
CA ASN A 557 -52.37 -20.55 2.12
C ASN A 557 -51.46 -20.94 3.32
N GLY A 558 -50.74 -19.97 3.90
CA GLY A 558 -49.95 -20.15 5.13
C GLY A 558 -50.79 -20.25 6.41
N TYR A 559 -52.05 -19.80 6.38
CA TYR A 559 -52.98 -19.92 7.51
C TYR A 559 -53.34 -21.38 7.82
N TYR A 560 -53.89 -21.61 9.01
CA TYR A 560 -54.36 -22.90 9.49
C TYR A 560 -55.88 -22.96 9.54
N PHE A 561 -56.42 -24.17 9.40
CA PHE A 561 -57.79 -24.47 9.79
C PHE A 561 -57.90 -24.61 11.31
N TYR A 562 -59.05 -24.25 11.89
CA TYR A 562 -59.33 -24.41 13.32
C TYR A 562 -60.69 -25.09 13.53
N SER A 563 -60.79 -25.91 14.59
CA SER A 563 -62.01 -26.64 14.97
C SER A 563 -63.13 -25.72 15.47
N ALA A 564 -62.74 -24.57 16.05
CA ALA A 564 -63.60 -23.49 16.49
C ALA A 564 -62.91 -22.15 16.12
N PRO A 565 -63.58 -21.00 16.25
CA PRO A 565 -62.98 -19.69 16.01
C PRO A 565 -61.67 -19.46 16.80
N TYR A 566 -60.81 -18.59 16.30
CA TYR A 566 -59.43 -18.47 16.79
C TYR A 566 -59.36 -17.96 18.25
N ASN A 567 -58.52 -18.60 19.06
CA ASN A 567 -58.27 -18.24 20.47
C ASN A 567 -59.50 -18.31 21.41
N THR A 568 -60.60 -18.93 21.01
CA THR A 568 -61.69 -19.25 21.95
C THR A 568 -61.32 -20.46 22.81
N SER A 569 -61.99 -20.62 23.95
CA SER A 569 -61.93 -21.89 24.70
C SER A 569 -62.31 -23.06 23.79
N GLY A 570 -61.62 -24.21 23.96
CA GLY A 570 -61.80 -25.41 23.13
C GLY A 570 -61.27 -25.33 21.68
N SER A 571 -60.74 -24.19 21.22
CA SER A 571 -60.23 -24.03 19.85
C SER A 571 -58.93 -24.81 19.63
N LYS A 572 -58.93 -25.72 18.64
CA LYS A 572 -57.77 -26.55 18.26
C LYS A 572 -57.34 -26.25 16.83
N GLN A 573 -56.03 -26.13 16.61
CA GLN A 573 -55.44 -25.92 15.29
C GLN A 573 -55.36 -27.24 14.52
N GLY A 574 -55.83 -27.24 13.28
CA GLY A 574 -55.74 -28.34 12.32
C GLY A 574 -54.54 -28.18 11.36
N THR A 575 -54.71 -28.62 10.12
CA THR A 575 -53.69 -28.50 9.07
C THR A 575 -53.64 -27.09 8.46
N GLN A 576 -52.54 -26.77 7.76
CA GLN A 576 -52.44 -25.53 6.96
C GLN A 576 -53.31 -25.60 5.71
N VAL A 577 -53.81 -24.45 5.26
CA VAL A 577 -54.58 -24.30 4.01
C VAL A 577 -53.78 -24.89 2.83
N LYS A 578 -52.45 -24.68 2.79
CA LYS A 578 -51.55 -25.22 1.75
C LYS A 578 -51.58 -26.74 1.56
N ILE A 579 -52.11 -27.50 2.52
CA ILE A 579 -52.24 -28.96 2.45
C ILE A 579 -53.48 -29.38 1.64
N LYS A 580 -54.49 -28.50 1.51
CA LYS A 580 -55.70 -28.72 0.71
C LYS A 580 -55.80 -27.83 -0.53
N TYR A 581 -55.23 -26.62 -0.50
CA TYR A 581 -55.38 -25.62 -1.55
C TYR A 581 -54.08 -24.82 -1.79
N ALA A 582 -53.70 -24.68 -3.06
CA ALA A 582 -52.63 -23.80 -3.49
C ALA A 582 -53.06 -22.32 -3.47
N LYS A 583 -52.09 -21.41 -3.51
CA LYS A 583 -52.35 -19.97 -3.61
C LYS A 583 -52.84 -19.63 -5.01
N GLY A 584 -54.06 -19.11 -5.10
CA GLY A 584 -54.79 -18.86 -6.35
C GLY A 584 -56.01 -19.76 -6.55
N ASP A 585 -56.13 -20.86 -5.81
CA ASP A 585 -57.27 -21.79 -5.91
C ASP A 585 -58.59 -21.13 -5.53
N ALA A 586 -59.69 -21.61 -6.11
CA ALA A 586 -61.04 -21.20 -5.73
C ALA A 586 -61.61 -22.12 -4.64
N VAL A 587 -62.17 -21.53 -3.58
CA VAL A 587 -62.82 -22.24 -2.46
C VAL A 587 -64.21 -21.68 -2.20
N ARG A 588 -65.10 -22.52 -1.65
CA ARG A 588 -66.47 -22.15 -1.28
C ARG A 588 -66.51 -21.74 0.20
N VAL A 589 -66.94 -20.51 0.45
CA VAL A 589 -67.11 -19.97 1.81
C VAL A 589 -68.59 -19.86 2.13
N THR A 590 -69.01 -20.38 3.29
CA THR A 590 -70.43 -20.45 3.68
C THR A 590 -70.78 -19.74 4.97
N ARG A 591 -69.81 -19.41 5.84
CA ARG A 591 -70.05 -18.68 7.10
C ARG A 591 -68.95 -17.66 7.37
N TYR A 592 -69.24 -16.65 8.18
CA TYR A 592 -68.32 -15.59 8.60
C TYR A 592 -68.65 -15.13 10.03
N GLY A 593 -67.64 -14.70 10.78
CA GLY A 593 -67.83 -14.16 12.13
C GLY A 593 -66.57 -13.52 12.69
N THR A 594 -66.66 -12.96 13.89
CA THR A 594 -65.59 -12.21 14.57
C THR A 594 -65.47 -12.60 16.04
N THR A 595 -64.25 -12.75 16.55
CA THR A 595 -64.01 -12.98 17.98
C THR A 595 -64.05 -11.68 18.80
N SER A 596 -64.16 -11.75 20.12
CA SER A 596 -64.00 -10.57 21.00
C SER A 596 -62.63 -9.91 20.90
N THR A 597 -61.61 -10.65 20.46
CA THR A 597 -60.27 -10.16 20.10
C THR A 597 -60.18 -9.58 18.68
N GLY A 598 -61.31 -9.37 18.00
CA GLY A 598 -61.40 -8.76 16.67
C GLY A 598 -60.99 -9.67 15.51
N VAL A 599 -60.74 -10.97 15.76
CA VAL A 599 -60.28 -11.91 14.72
C VAL A 599 -61.45 -12.35 13.87
N LYS A 600 -61.50 -11.79 12.67
CA LYS A 600 -62.44 -12.15 11.59
C LYS A 600 -62.06 -13.49 10.98
N THR A 601 -63.04 -14.37 10.83
CA THR A 601 -62.84 -15.75 10.37
C THR A 601 -63.93 -16.18 9.38
N TYR A 602 -63.55 -16.96 8.38
CA TYR A 602 -64.43 -17.59 7.40
C TYR A 602 -64.53 -19.09 7.68
N TYR A 603 -65.70 -19.69 7.43
CA TYR A 603 -65.82 -21.14 7.37
C TYR A 603 -65.75 -21.59 5.91
N ILE A 604 -64.73 -22.40 5.58
CA ILE A 604 -64.68 -23.12 4.30
C ILE A 604 -65.54 -24.37 4.45
N GLU A 605 -66.46 -24.54 3.50
CA GLU A 605 -67.45 -25.61 3.48
C GLU A 605 -66.80 -26.99 3.60
N ASN A 606 -67.28 -27.80 4.55
CA ASN A 606 -66.75 -29.14 4.88
C ASN A 606 -65.24 -29.20 5.24
N VAL A 607 -64.63 -28.07 5.63
CA VAL A 607 -63.20 -28.02 5.99
C VAL A 607 -62.94 -27.42 7.38
N GLY A 608 -63.55 -26.28 7.74
CA GLY A 608 -63.33 -25.64 9.04
C GLY A 608 -63.18 -24.11 8.98
N TRP A 609 -62.92 -23.52 10.15
CA TRP A 609 -62.67 -22.08 10.29
C TRP A 609 -61.26 -21.71 9.84
N VAL A 610 -61.10 -20.59 9.14
CA VAL A 610 -59.83 -20.02 8.69
C VAL A 610 -59.84 -18.50 8.83
N ASP A 611 -58.71 -17.89 9.15
CA ASP A 611 -58.58 -16.43 9.19
C ASP A 611 -59.04 -15.79 7.87
N TYR A 612 -59.82 -14.70 7.95
CA TYR A 612 -60.39 -14.06 6.76
C TYR A 612 -59.33 -13.62 5.73
N ARG A 613 -58.10 -13.34 6.17
CA ARG A 613 -56.96 -12.92 5.33
C ARG A 613 -56.43 -14.01 4.41
N ALA A 614 -56.73 -15.28 4.70
CA ALA A 614 -56.37 -16.40 3.85
C ALA A 614 -57.04 -16.30 2.46
N LEU A 615 -58.19 -15.63 2.39
CA LEU A 615 -59.03 -15.55 1.20
C LEU A 615 -59.17 -14.11 0.68
N SER A 616 -59.53 -13.98 -0.60
CA SER A 616 -60.02 -12.73 -1.18
C SER A 616 -61.06 -13.03 -2.26
N GLU A 617 -61.75 -12.00 -2.73
CA GLU A 617 -62.52 -12.13 -3.96
C GLU A 617 -61.57 -12.17 -5.18
N PHE A 618 -62.10 -12.56 -6.34
CA PHE A 618 -61.41 -12.40 -7.62
C PHE A 618 -61.55 -10.95 -8.12
N ALA A 619 -60.57 -10.47 -8.88
CA ALA A 619 -60.68 -9.14 -9.47
C ALA A 619 -61.71 -9.14 -10.63
N THR A 620 -62.46 -8.05 -10.77
CA THR A 620 -63.18 -7.76 -12.03
C THR A 620 -62.26 -6.95 -12.95
N TYR A 621 -62.65 -6.77 -14.22
CA TYR A 621 -61.88 -6.02 -15.21
C TYR A 621 -62.76 -5.04 -15.98
N THR A 622 -62.23 -3.84 -16.19
CA THR A 622 -62.83 -2.76 -16.98
C THR A 622 -61.89 -2.39 -18.12
N ASP A 623 -62.38 -2.49 -19.35
CA ASP A 623 -61.66 -2.09 -20.58
C ASP A 623 -61.71 -0.57 -20.77
N ASP A 624 -60.68 0.01 -21.39
CA ASP A 624 -60.64 1.43 -21.76
C ASP A 624 -61.06 1.57 -23.22
N THR A 625 -62.35 1.86 -23.44
CA THR A 625 -62.97 1.97 -24.77
C THR A 625 -62.41 3.10 -25.64
N ASN A 626 -61.61 4.02 -25.07
CA ASN A 626 -60.96 5.11 -25.79
C ASN A 626 -59.50 4.79 -26.19
N PHE A 627 -59.01 3.57 -25.91
CA PHE A 627 -57.61 3.24 -26.13
C PHE A 627 -57.24 3.10 -27.62
N VAL A 628 -56.42 4.04 -28.11
CA VAL A 628 -55.83 3.98 -29.45
C VAL A 628 -54.62 3.04 -29.46
N SER A 629 -54.63 2.08 -30.39
CA SER A 629 -53.51 1.15 -30.62
C SER A 629 -52.20 1.89 -30.90
N LYS A 630 -51.10 1.50 -30.25
CA LYS A 630 -49.78 2.15 -30.42
C LYS A 630 -48.61 1.18 -30.31
N ASN A 631 -47.48 1.60 -30.88
CA ASN A 631 -46.21 0.90 -30.74
C ASN A 631 -45.55 1.27 -29.41
N VAL A 632 -45.03 0.26 -28.72
CA VAL A 632 -44.29 0.36 -27.46
C VAL A 632 -43.07 -0.56 -27.55
N ARG A 633 -42.13 -0.45 -26.62
CA ARG A 633 -41.01 -1.38 -26.47
C ARG A 633 -41.15 -2.20 -25.19
N ILE A 634 -40.67 -3.45 -25.20
CA ILE A 634 -40.55 -4.24 -23.98
C ILE A 634 -39.54 -3.57 -23.04
N LYS A 635 -40.00 -3.20 -21.84
CA LYS A 635 -39.18 -2.66 -20.74
C LYS A 635 -38.56 -3.80 -19.93
N ASP A 636 -39.34 -4.84 -19.68
CA ASP A 636 -38.99 -5.98 -18.82
C ASP A 636 -39.68 -7.24 -19.37
N ASN A 637 -38.90 -8.27 -19.71
CA ASN A 637 -39.41 -9.52 -20.25
C ASN A 637 -39.49 -10.68 -19.25
N GLY A 638 -39.27 -10.42 -17.95
CA GLY A 638 -39.52 -11.37 -16.86
C GLY A 638 -41.00 -11.54 -16.50
N TYR A 639 -41.86 -10.62 -16.93
CA TYR A 639 -43.31 -10.74 -16.81
C TYR A 639 -43.88 -11.87 -17.69
N LYS A 640 -45.16 -12.22 -17.47
CA LYS A 640 -45.89 -13.26 -18.20
C LYS A 640 -47.06 -12.70 -18.99
N PHE A 641 -47.43 -13.40 -20.05
CA PHE A 641 -48.72 -13.27 -20.73
C PHE A 641 -49.82 -14.03 -19.99
N TYR A 642 -51.05 -13.51 -20.04
CA TYR A 642 -52.23 -14.13 -19.45
C TYR A 642 -53.40 -14.22 -20.45
N ARG A 643 -54.27 -15.22 -20.27
CA ARG A 643 -55.46 -15.46 -21.12
C ARG A 643 -56.54 -14.40 -20.91
N THR A 644 -56.79 -14.05 -19.65
CA THR A 644 -57.59 -12.88 -19.23
C THR A 644 -56.69 -11.97 -18.39
N PRO A 645 -57.11 -10.72 -18.08
CA PRO A 645 -56.39 -9.84 -17.17
C PRO A 645 -56.02 -10.51 -15.83
N TYR A 646 -54.81 -10.23 -15.34
CA TYR A 646 -54.26 -10.85 -14.14
C TYR A 646 -55.19 -10.74 -12.92
N ASN A 647 -55.20 -11.78 -12.07
CA ASN A 647 -55.99 -11.87 -10.83
C ASN A 647 -57.53 -11.92 -10.98
N THR A 648 -58.05 -11.90 -12.22
CA THR A 648 -59.47 -12.13 -12.53
C THR A 648 -59.86 -13.60 -12.41
N GLU A 649 -61.17 -13.89 -12.33
CA GLU A 649 -61.66 -15.26 -12.42
C GLU A 649 -61.24 -15.89 -13.76
N ASN A 650 -60.78 -17.15 -13.73
CA ASN A 650 -60.19 -17.88 -14.88
C ASN A 650 -58.87 -17.28 -15.45
N SER A 651 -58.17 -16.41 -14.71
CA SER A 651 -56.85 -15.84 -15.07
C SER A 651 -55.72 -16.89 -15.08
N VAL A 652 -55.46 -17.49 -16.25
CA VAL A 652 -54.34 -18.43 -16.47
C VAL A 652 -53.18 -17.74 -17.20
N ALA A 653 -51.94 -17.96 -16.73
CA ALA A 653 -50.71 -17.52 -17.39
C ALA A 653 -50.35 -18.45 -18.56
N THR A 654 -50.02 -17.89 -19.73
CA THR A 654 -49.83 -18.67 -20.97
C THR A 654 -48.36 -18.86 -21.37
N ALA A 655 -47.51 -17.85 -21.18
CA ALA A 655 -46.06 -17.92 -21.41
C ALA A 655 -45.32 -16.76 -20.70
N ALA A 656 -44.00 -16.84 -20.56
CA ALA A 656 -43.17 -15.68 -20.19
C ALA A 656 -42.93 -14.79 -21.43
N ILE A 657 -42.78 -13.47 -21.24
CA ILE A 657 -42.52 -12.55 -22.37
C ILE A 657 -41.20 -12.89 -23.06
N SER A 658 -40.20 -13.30 -22.28
CA SER A 658 -38.89 -13.74 -22.76
C SER A 658 -38.89 -14.88 -23.78
N THR A 659 -39.99 -15.65 -23.92
CA THR A 659 -40.11 -16.69 -24.96
C THR A 659 -40.53 -16.14 -26.32
N LYS A 660 -41.04 -14.90 -26.39
CA LYS A 660 -41.43 -14.22 -27.63
C LYS A 660 -40.62 -12.95 -27.92
N PHE A 661 -40.22 -12.19 -26.90
CA PHE A 661 -39.60 -10.87 -27.05
C PHE A 661 -38.46 -10.62 -26.05
N LYS A 662 -37.45 -9.89 -26.51
CA LYS A 662 -36.31 -9.37 -25.74
C LYS A 662 -36.59 -7.97 -25.24
N VAL A 663 -35.83 -7.52 -24.23
CA VAL A 663 -35.88 -6.13 -23.77
C VAL A 663 -35.48 -5.19 -24.92
N ASN A 664 -36.25 -4.12 -25.11
CA ASN A 664 -36.23 -3.17 -26.23
C ASN A 664 -36.82 -3.66 -27.58
N ASP A 665 -37.32 -4.90 -27.70
CA ASP A 665 -38.10 -5.28 -28.88
C ASP A 665 -39.37 -4.41 -28.98
N GLN A 666 -39.68 -3.96 -30.19
CA GLN A 666 -40.88 -3.13 -30.46
C GLN A 666 -42.09 -4.02 -30.70
N VAL A 667 -43.19 -3.74 -30.00
CA VAL A 667 -44.45 -4.50 -30.06
C VAL A 667 -45.64 -3.55 -30.15
N ARG A 668 -46.75 -4.02 -30.73
CA ARG A 668 -48.00 -3.27 -30.82
C ARG A 668 -48.95 -3.69 -29.70
N VAL A 669 -49.46 -2.71 -28.96
CA VAL A 669 -50.55 -2.90 -27.99
C VAL A 669 -51.86 -2.40 -28.58
N THR A 670 -52.92 -3.20 -28.45
CA THR A 670 -54.22 -2.95 -29.10
C THR A 670 -55.38 -2.73 -28.14
N ARG A 671 -55.25 -3.13 -26.87
CA ARG A 671 -56.21 -2.84 -25.77
C ARG A 671 -55.47 -2.46 -24.50
N TYR A 672 -56.15 -1.75 -23.61
CA TYR A 672 -55.69 -1.34 -22.29
C TYR A 672 -56.87 -1.32 -21.33
N GLY A 673 -56.65 -1.63 -20.06
CA GLY A 673 -57.68 -1.46 -19.04
C GLY A 673 -57.14 -1.63 -17.62
N LYS A 674 -58.05 -1.73 -16.66
CA LYS A 674 -57.73 -1.89 -15.24
C LYS A 674 -58.55 -3.00 -14.61
N THR A 675 -57.97 -3.70 -13.64
CA THR A 675 -58.75 -4.56 -12.74
C THR A 675 -59.35 -3.76 -11.58
N SER A 676 -60.29 -4.34 -10.84
CA SER A 676 -60.79 -3.74 -9.58
C SER A 676 -59.72 -3.62 -8.49
N GLU A 677 -58.65 -4.42 -8.56
CA GLU A 677 -57.43 -4.27 -7.75
C GLU A 677 -56.53 -3.10 -8.24
N GLY A 678 -56.98 -2.30 -9.22
CA GLY A 678 -56.27 -1.15 -9.78
C GLY A 678 -55.16 -1.49 -10.79
N ILE A 679 -54.98 -2.77 -11.12
CA ILE A 679 -53.85 -3.24 -11.93
C ILE A 679 -54.06 -2.85 -13.40
N LYS A 680 -53.21 -1.95 -13.90
CA LYS A 680 -53.15 -1.56 -15.31
C LYS A 680 -52.60 -2.70 -16.16
N THR A 681 -53.34 -3.10 -17.18
CA THR A 681 -52.94 -4.17 -18.11
C THR A 681 -53.12 -3.74 -19.57
N TYR A 682 -52.30 -4.29 -20.46
CA TYR A 682 -52.37 -4.09 -21.91
C TYR A 682 -52.51 -5.43 -22.60
N TYR A 683 -53.14 -5.46 -23.78
CA TYR A 683 -53.09 -6.61 -24.67
C TYR A 683 -52.04 -6.37 -25.74
N ILE A 684 -51.01 -7.22 -25.79
CA ILE A 684 -50.02 -7.25 -26.88
C ILE A 684 -50.60 -8.12 -28.00
N GLU A 685 -50.62 -7.56 -29.21
CA GLU A 685 -51.16 -8.18 -30.42
C GLU A 685 -50.54 -9.57 -30.68
N ASN A 686 -51.38 -10.57 -30.95
CA ASN A 686 -50.97 -11.98 -31.15
C ASN A 686 -50.16 -12.61 -29.99
N ALA A 687 -50.22 -12.03 -28.78
CA ALA A 687 -49.47 -12.52 -27.62
C ALA A 687 -50.32 -12.77 -26.36
N GLY A 688 -51.11 -11.78 -25.91
CA GLY A 688 -51.95 -11.90 -24.71
C GLY A 688 -51.93 -10.68 -23.79
N TRP A 689 -52.60 -10.78 -22.64
CA TRP A 689 -52.62 -9.73 -21.61
C TRP A 689 -51.30 -9.67 -20.84
N VAL A 690 -50.83 -8.46 -20.55
CA VAL A 690 -49.56 -8.19 -19.87
C VAL A 690 -49.71 -7.07 -18.83
N ASP A 691 -48.88 -7.09 -17.80
CA ASP A 691 -48.76 -5.99 -16.83
C ASP A 691 -48.14 -4.75 -17.52
N TYR A 692 -48.65 -3.55 -17.22
CA TYR A 692 -48.14 -2.31 -17.80
C TYR A 692 -46.63 -2.07 -17.58
N ARG A 693 -46.05 -2.63 -16.51
CA ARG A 693 -44.62 -2.49 -16.17
C ARG A 693 -43.69 -3.24 -17.13
N ALA A 694 -44.22 -4.21 -17.87
CA ALA A 694 -43.45 -4.96 -18.87
C ALA A 694 -43.13 -4.14 -20.13
N ILE A 695 -43.82 -3.03 -20.36
CA ILE A 695 -43.69 -2.18 -21.56
C ILE A 695 -43.31 -0.73 -21.21
N LYS A 696 -42.78 -0.01 -22.19
CA LYS A 696 -42.59 1.45 -22.13
C LYS A 696 -42.85 2.04 -23.51
N GLU A 697 -43.30 3.29 -23.57
CA GLU A 697 -43.46 4.01 -24.83
C GLU A 697 -42.13 4.20 -25.56
N MET A 698 -42.20 4.40 -26.87
CA MET A 698 -41.04 4.74 -27.70
C MET A 698 -40.53 6.14 -27.32
N ALA A 699 -39.22 6.32 -27.32
CA ALA A 699 -38.64 7.64 -27.09
C ALA A 699 -38.93 8.57 -28.28
N THR A 700 -39.05 9.87 -28.01
CA THR A 700 -38.99 10.92 -29.05
C THR A 700 -37.56 11.46 -29.15
N TYR A 701 -37.25 12.23 -30.19
CA TYR A 701 -35.95 12.88 -30.39
C TYR A 701 -36.11 14.38 -30.62
N THR A 702 -35.28 15.17 -29.95
CA THR A 702 -35.16 16.62 -30.12
C THR A 702 -33.77 16.96 -30.66
N ASP A 703 -33.72 17.60 -31.82
CA ASP A 703 -32.49 18.07 -32.47
C ASP A 703 -31.99 19.39 -31.85
N ASP A 704 -30.68 19.60 -31.79
CA ASP A 704 -30.08 20.86 -31.37
C ASP A 704 -29.89 21.78 -32.59
N ALA A 705 -30.83 22.69 -32.80
CA ALA A 705 -30.81 23.65 -33.91
C ALA A 705 -29.56 24.57 -33.95
N ASN A 706 -28.82 24.68 -32.84
CA ASN A 706 -27.59 25.47 -32.78
C ASN A 706 -26.36 24.67 -33.26
N PHE A 707 -26.44 23.35 -33.32
CA PHE A 707 -25.31 22.50 -33.72
C PHE A 707 -24.89 22.78 -35.17
N LYS A 708 -23.59 23.03 -35.39
CA LYS A 708 -23.02 23.25 -36.72
C LYS A 708 -22.14 22.08 -37.14
N ALA A 709 -22.32 21.64 -38.38
CA ALA A 709 -21.70 20.43 -38.91
C ALA A 709 -20.17 20.53 -38.99
N LYS A 710 -19.47 19.66 -38.26
CA LYS A 710 -18.02 19.77 -38.01
C LYS A 710 -17.31 18.41 -38.08
N ASN A 711 -16.01 18.47 -38.30
CA ASN A 711 -15.16 17.28 -38.33
C ASN A 711 -14.75 16.92 -36.90
N MET A 712 -14.94 15.66 -36.56
CA MET A 712 -14.72 15.08 -35.23
C MET A 712 -13.90 13.78 -35.41
N ARG A 713 -13.25 13.29 -34.36
CA ARG A 713 -12.54 12.00 -34.38
C ARG A 713 -13.27 10.95 -33.58
N ILE A 714 -13.23 9.70 -34.02
CA ILE A 714 -13.72 8.56 -33.24
C ILE A 714 -12.92 8.47 -31.94
N LYS A 715 -13.60 8.64 -30.80
CA LYS A 715 -13.06 8.49 -29.46
C LYS A 715 -13.12 7.03 -28.98
N ASN A 716 -14.17 6.31 -29.37
CA ASN A 716 -14.41 4.92 -29.00
C ASN A 716 -15.29 4.27 -30.08
N ASN A 717 -14.81 3.21 -30.74
CA ASN A 717 -15.53 2.50 -31.80
C ASN A 717 -16.35 1.28 -31.31
N GLY A 718 -16.41 1.03 -30.00
CA GLY A 718 -17.22 -0.04 -29.39
C GLY A 718 -18.73 0.23 -29.32
N TYR A 719 -19.21 1.36 -29.85
CA TYR A 719 -20.64 1.69 -29.93
C TYR A 719 -21.29 1.14 -31.21
N ASN A 720 -22.62 1.02 -31.18
CA ASN A 720 -23.43 0.69 -32.37
C ASN A 720 -23.83 1.95 -33.15
N ILE A 721 -24.07 1.76 -34.45
CA ILE A 721 -24.71 2.72 -35.36
C ILE A 721 -26.18 2.34 -35.50
N TYR A 722 -27.08 3.31 -35.33
CA TYR A 722 -28.54 3.12 -35.40
C TYR A 722 -29.17 3.90 -36.57
N LYS A 723 -30.27 3.37 -37.12
CA LYS A 723 -31.05 3.99 -38.22
C LYS A 723 -31.68 5.32 -37.78
N THR A 724 -32.35 5.31 -36.63
CA THR A 724 -32.89 6.47 -35.91
C THR A 724 -32.25 6.53 -34.51
N PRO A 725 -32.43 7.60 -33.72
CA PRO A 725 -31.89 7.68 -32.36
C PRO A 725 -32.36 6.53 -31.45
N TYR A 726 -31.52 6.16 -30.48
CA TYR A 726 -31.75 4.99 -29.61
C TYR A 726 -33.12 5.03 -28.91
N ASN A 727 -33.78 3.87 -28.81
CA ASN A 727 -35.13 3.69 -28.24
C ASN A 727 -36.26 4.48 -28.92
N THR A 728 -36.03 5.18 -30.04
CA THR A 728 -37.10 5.82 -30.83
C THR A 728 -37.77 4.84 -31.78
N THR A 729 -38.90 5.22 -32.39
CA THR A 729 -39.54 4.44 -33.47
C THR A 729 -38.52 4.12 -34.57
N ASP A 730 -38.60 2.92 -35.16
CA ASP A 730 -37.64 2.41 -36.16
C ASP A 730 -36.16 2.29 -35.71
N SER A 731 -35.86 2.44 -34.42
CA SER A 731 -34.49 2.35 -33.87
C SER A 731 -33.91 0.93 -33.97
N VAL A 732 -33.33 0.60 -35.11
CA VAL A 732 -32.59 -0.64 -35.36
C VAL A 732 -31.08 -0.37 -35.47
N VAL A 733 -30.28 -1.31 -34.94
CA VAL A 733 -28.81 -1.33 -35.16
C VAL A 733 -28.54 -1.69 -36.62
N THR A 734 -27.80 -0.84 -37.34
CA THR A 734 -27.40 -1.11 -38.73
C THR A 734 -26.02 -1.79 -38.80
N SER A 735 -25.12 -1.42 -37.89
CA SER A 735 -23.75 -1.96 -37.81
C SER A 735 -23.07 -1.57 -36.50
N ALA A 736 -22.04 -2.30 -36.08
CA ALA A 736 -21.12 -1.83 -35.04
C ALA A 736 -20.17 -0.78 -35.63
N LEU A 737 -19.87 0.29 -34.89
CA LEU A 737 -19.06 1.41 -35.37
C LEU A 737 -17.63 0.97 -35.75
N SER A 738 -17.09 0.00 -35.03
CA SER A 738 -15.80 -0.68 -35.31
C SER A 738 -15.72 -1.38 -36.66
N LYS A 739 -16.85 -1.69 -37.32
CA LYS A 739 -16.86 -2.23 -38.69
C LYS A 739 -16.65 -1.15 -39.77
N LYS A 740 -16.79 0.13 -39.42
CA LYS A 740 -16.60 1.27 -40.35
C LYS A 740 -15.38 2.13 -40.00
N TYR A 741 -15.03 2.24 -38.71
CA TYR A 741 -13.98 3.15 -38.25
C TYR A 741 -13.13 2.61 -37.10
N ASN A 742 -11.86 2.98 -37.11
CA ASN A 742 -10.88 2.82 -36.04
C ASN A 742 -10.92 3.99 -35.05
N VAL A 743 -10.30 3.83 -33.89
CA VAL A 743 -10.11 4.94 -32.95
C VAL A 743 -9.16 5.98 -33.54
N ASN A 744 -9.54 7.25 -33.40
CA ASN A 744 -8.97 8.46 -34.01
C ASN A 744 -9.30 8.70 -35.49
N ASP A 745 -10.05 7.83 -36.19
CA ASP A 745 -10.50 8.13 -37.57
C ASP A 745 -11.32 9.41 -37.61
N LEU A 746 -11.15 10.21 -38.68
CA LEU A 746 -11.85 11.49 -38.85
C LEU A 746 -13.23 11.23 -39.48
N VAL A 747 -14.27 11.74 -38.85
CA VAL A 747 -15.66 11.64 -39.29
C VAL A 747 -16.31 13.02 -39.32
N ARG A 748 -17.28 13.20 -40.21
CA ARG A 748 -18.10 14.42 -40.27
C ARG A 748 -19.40 14.19 -39.51
N VAL A 749 -19.66 15.05 -38.52
CA VAL A 749 -20.87 15.00 -37.69
C VAL A 749 -21.73 16.19 -38.06
N THR A 750 -22.98 15.94 -38.49
CA THR A 750 -23.89 16.98 -39.00
C THR A 750 -25.02 17.35 -38.06
N ARG A 751 -25.43 16.44 -37.17
CA ARG A 751 -26.54 16.65 -36.21
C ARG A 751 -26.16 16.16 -34.83
N TYR A 752 -26.79 16.76 -33.82
CA TYR A 752 -26.64 16.44 -32.40
C TYR A 752 -28.00 16.66 -31.74
N GLY A 753 -28.36 15.83 -30.76
CA GLY A 753 -29.56 16.04 -29.99
C GLY A 753 -29.72 15.04 -28.86
N LYS A 754 -30.93 14.98 -28.32
CA LYS A 754 -31.28 14.14 -27.17
C LYS A 754 -32.59 13.40 -27.42
N THR A 755 -32.72 12.20 -26.88
CA THR A 755 -34.02 11.55 -26.77
C THR A 755 -34.81 12.09 -25.57
N SER A 756 -36.12 11.83 -25.50
CA SER A 756 -36.92 12.10 -24.29
C SER A 756 -36.45 11.33 -23.05
N GLU A 757 -35.64 10.27 -23.23
CA GLU A 757 -34.96 9.54 -22.16
C GLU A 757 -33.59 10.17 -21.79
N GLY A 758 -33.29 11.39 -22.27
CA GLY A 758 -32.06 12.13 -21.98
C GLY A 758 -30.81 11.67 -22.75
N ILE A 759 -30.93 10.66 -23.61
CA ILE A 759 -29.79 10.03 -24.28
C ILE A 759 -29.26 10.94 -25.39
N LYS A 760 -28.04 11.45 -25.20
CA LYS A 760 -27.33 12.31 -26.15
C LYS A 760 -26.77 11.49 -27.31
N THR A 761 -27.01 11.94 -28.55
CA THR A 761 -26.56 11.24 -29.76
C THR A 761 -26.03 12.21 -30.82
N TYR A 762 -25.10 11.74 -31.65
CA TYR A 762 -24.61 12.43 -32.85
C TYR A 762 -24.99 11.65 -34.10
N TYR A 763 -25.28 12.35 -35.20
CA TYR A 763 -25.39 11.74 -36.52
C TYR A 763 -24.08 11.87 -37.28
N ILE A 764 -23.46 10.74 -37.64
CA ILE A 764 -22.33 10.71 -38.58
C ILE A 764 -22.89 10.75 -40.00
N GLU A 765 -22.42 11.71 -40.79
CA GLU A 765 -22.84 11.98 -42.16
C GLU A 765 -22.79 10.71 -43.01
N ASN A 766 -23.90 10.38 -43.69
CA ASN A 766 -24.07 9.18 -44.51
C ASN A 766 -23.83 7.82 -43.80
N VAL A 767 -23.85 7.78 -42.46
CA VAL A 767 -23.58 6.56 -41.67
C VAL A 767 -24.72 6.20 -40.72
N GLY A 768 -25.23 7.16 -39.94
CA GLY A 768 -26.27 6.91 -38.92
C GLY A 768 -25.98 7.53 -37.56
N TRP A 769 -26.84 7.23 -36.59
CA TRP A 769 -26.78 7.75 -35.22
C TRP A 769 -25.84 6.93 -34.34
N VAL A 770 -25.04 7.61 -33.51
CA VAL A 770 -24.13 7.01 -32.52
C VAL A 770 -24.29 7.67 -31.15
N ASP A 771 -23.90 6.98 -30.09
CA ASP A 771 -23.79 7.58 -28.75
C ASP A 771 -22.82 8.77 -28.77
N TYR A 772 -23.13 9.86 -28.05
CA TYR A 772 -22.29 11.06 -28.04
C TYR A 772 -20.83 10.81 -27.61
N ARG A 773 -20.58 9.74 -26.83
CA ARG A 773 -19.24 9.33 -26.35
C ARG A 773 -18.39 8.62 -27.40
N ALA A 774 -18.98 8.24 -28.54
CA ALA A 774 -18.28 7.57 -29.63
C ALA A 774 -17.28 8.50 -30.36
N VAL A 775 -17.51 9.81 -30.33
CA VAL A 775 -16.70 10.84 -31.02
C VAL A 775 -16.20 11.92 -30.06
N LYS A 776 -15.22 12.71 -30.51
CA LYS A 776 -14.73 13.93 -29.87
C LYS A 776 -14.34 14.98 -30.91
N GLU A 777 -14.25 16.23 -30.52
CA GLU A 777 -13.76 17.29 -31.41
C GLU A 777 -12.27 17.11 -31.76
N VAL A 778 -11.84 17.71 -32.86
CA VAL A 778 -10.41 17.82 -33.21
C VAL A 778 -9.72 18.86 -32.34
N ALA A 779 -8.46 18.61 -32.00
CA ALA A 779 -7.65 19.57 -31.26
C ALA A 779 -7.23 20.76 -32.16
N THR A 780 -7.08 21.94 -31.57
CA THR A 780 -6.47 23.11 -32.21
C THR A 780 -5.05 23.33 -31.69
N ILE A 781 -4.27 24.19 -32.34
CA ILE A 781 -2.96 24.61 -31.83
C ILE A 781 -3.18 25.71 -30.79
N LYS A 782 -2.68 25.49 -29.56
CA LYS A 782 -2.72 26.48 -28.46
C LYS A 782 -1.45 27.33 -28.40
N SER A 783 -0.30 26.76 -28.78
CA SER A 783 0.96 27.49 -28.95
C SER A 783 1.92 26.74 -29.87
N GLU A 784 2.80 27.49 -30.55
CA GLU A 784 3.93 26.97 -31.33
C GLU A 784 5.22 27.70 -30.92
N LYS A 785 6.36 26.99 -30.96
CA LYS A 785 7.70 27.53 -30.71
C LYS A 785 8.73 26.91 -31.65
N THR A 786 9.53 27.75 -32.31
CA THR A 786 10.72 27.32 -33.06
C THR A 786 11.87 26.94 -32.09
N LEU A 787 12.59 25.86 -32.38
CA LEU A 787 13.68 25.34 -31.54
C LEU A 787 15.01 25.17 -32.28
N ASN A 788 15.01 24.47 -33.43
CA ASN A 788 16.22 24.12 -34.21
C ASN A 788 17.38 23.50 -33.40
N LYS A 789 17.06 22.62 -32.44
CA LYS A 789 18.02 21.93 -31.55
C LYS A 789 18.18 20.45 -31.88
N SER A 790 19.32 19.87 -31.50
CA SER A 790 19.51 18.42 -31.43
C SER A 790 18.85 17.79 -30.20
N PHE A 791 18.17 16.66 -30.40
CA PHE A 791 17.52 15.83 -29.37
C PHE A 791 17.94 14.37 -29.57
N ALA A 792 18.10 13.60 -28.50
CA ALA A 792 18.24 12.15 -28.56
C ALA A 792 16.88 11.46 -28.49
N VAL A 793 16.69 10.37 -29.25
CA VAL A 793 15.50 9.50 -29.19
C VAL A 793 15.55 8.69 -27.90
N LYS A 794 14.78 9.12 -26.90
CA LYS A 794 14.66 8.47 -25.59
C LYS A 794 13.79 7.20 -25.65
N ASN A 795 12.77 7.18 -26.50
CA ASN A 795 11.91 6.03 -26.71
C ASN A 795 11.37 6.02 -28.15
N ASN A 796 11.77 5.03 -28.94
CA ASN A 796 11.35 4.88 -30.34
C ASN A 796 10.00 4.16 -30.54
N GLY A 797 9.32 3.73 -29.46
CA GLY A 797 7.99 3.12 -29.53
C GLY A 797 6.84 4.07 -29.90
N TYR A 798 7.10 5.37 -30.08
CA TYR A 798 6.10 6.35 -30.46
C TYR A 798 5.85 6.40 -31.98
N ASN A 799 4.66 6.83 -32.37
CA ASN A 799 4.26 7.06 -33.76
C ASN A 799 4.67 8.46 -34.28
N ILE A 800 4.85 8.55 -35.59
CA ILE A 800 5.12 9.79 -36.34
C ILE A 800 3.83 10.19 -37.09
N TYR A 801 3.47 11.47 -37.02
CA TYR A 801 2.24 12.03 -37.60
C TYR A 801 2.52 13.21 -38.55
N SER A 802 1.61 13.44 -39.51
CA SER A 802 1.68 14.54 -40.48
C SER A 802 1.46 15.92 -39.84
N ALA A 803 0.68 16.00 -38.77
CA ALA A 803 0.30 17.21 -38.06
C ALA A 803 0.28 16.96 -36.54
N PRO A 804 0.20 18.01 -35.69
CA PRO A 804 0.12 17.85 -34.23
C PRO A 804 -1.03 16.96 -33.77
N PHE A 805 -0.87 16.33 -32.60
CA PHE A 805 -1.77 15.28 -32.12
C PHE A 805 -3.24 15.72 -32.05
N ASN A 806 -4.14 14.87 -32.54
CA ASN A 806 -5.59 15.07 -32.65
C ASN A 806 -6.08 16.28 -33.48
N THR A 807 -5.20 17.05 -34.13
CA THR A 807 -5.60 18.09 -35.09
C THR A 807 -6.34 17.51 -36.30
N ALA A 808 -7.02 18.36 -37.09
CA ALA A 808 -7.76 17.93 -38.28
C ALA A 808 -6.87 17.15 -39.28
N ASP A 809 -5.68 17.67 -39.57
CA ASP A 809 -4.77 17.13 -40.58
C ASP A 809 -3.88 15.97 -40.09
N MET A 810 -4.06 15.52 -38.84
CA MET A 810 -3.29 14.41 -38.27
C MET A 810 -3.62 13.09 -38.97
N LYS A 811 -2.62 12.53 -39.64
CA LYS A 811 -2.57 11.20 -40.24
C LYS A 811 -1.32 10.48 -39.73
N LEU A 812 -1.38 9.15 -39.60
CA LEU A 812 -0.22 8.34 -39.24
C LEU A 812 0.74 8.27 -40.44
N VAL A 813 2.03 8.57 -40.21
CA VAL A 813 3.09 8.55 -41.23
C VAL A 813 4.06 7.38 -41.03
N GLY A 814 4.16 6.85 -39.82
CA GLY A 814 4.96 5.67 -39.48
C GLY A 814 5.22 5.55 -37.98
N SER A 815 6.19 4.72 -37.59
CA SER A 815 6.69 4.63 -36.22
C SER A 815 8.12 5.16 -36.11
N LEU A 816 8.50 5.71 -34.95
CA LEU A 816 9.85 6.23 -34.75
C LEU A 816 10.89 5.10 -34.80
N LYS A 817 10.52 3.89 -34.32
CA LYS A 817 11.31 2.65 -34.39
C LYS A 817 11.68 2.21 -35.82
N SER A 818 10.91 2.55 -36.85
CA SER A 818 11.28 2.20 -38.24
C SER A 818 12.30 3.14 -38.87
N LYS A 819 12.61 4.28 -38.22
CA LYS A 819 13.60 5.25 -38.69
C LYS A 819 14.80 5.41 -37.73
N TYR A 820 14.60 5.19 -36.42
CA TYR A 820 15.58 5.50 -35.39
C TYR A 820 15.59 4.45 -34.26
N SER A 821 16.79 4.10 -33.80
CA SER A 821 17.00 3.37 -32.55
C SER A 821 16.87 4.32 -31.34
N ASN A 822 16.71 3.76 -30.15
CA ASN A 822 16.94 4.55 -28.93
C ASN A 822 18.40 5.06 -28.93
N GLY A 823 18.61 6.27 -28.41
CA GLY A 823 19.87 7.00 -28.46
C GLY A 823 20.07 7.83 -29.73
N SER A 824 19.45 7.50 -30.88
CA SER A 824 19.67 8.22 -32.14
C SER A 824 19.41 9.73 -32.01
N VAL A 825 20.35 10.55 -32.48
CA VAL A 825 20.21 12.02 -32.46
C VAL A 825 19.39 12.50 -33.68
N VAL A 826 18.42 13.36 -33.43
CA VAL A 826 17.52 13.98 -34.41
C VAL A 826 17.46 15.50 -34.21
N THR A 827 17.14 16.26 -35.27
CA THR A 827 16.94 17.72 -35.16
C THR A 827 15.45 18.03 -35.01
N VAL A 828 15.08 18.70 -33.91
CA VAL A 828 13.73 19.23 -33.69
C VAL A 828 13.69 20.69 -34.10
N THR A 829 12.83 21.04 -35.07
CA THR A 829 12.70 22.44 -35.53
C THR A 829 11.56 23.19 -34.85
N LYS A 830 10.48 22.49 -34.45
CA LYS A 830 9.30 23.07 -33.79
C LYS A 830 8.84 22.27 -32.59
N GLN A 831 8.21 22.95 -31.63
CA GLN A 831 7.39 22.41 -30.55
C GLN A 831 5.98 23.02 -30.66
N VAL A 832 4.94 22.21 -30.47
CA VAL A 832 3.53 22.66 -30.41
C VAL A 832 2.87 22.13 -29.14
N THR A 833 1.99 22.94 -28.54
CA THR A 833 1.00 22.49 -27.54
C THR A 833 -0.39 22.57 -28.16
N THR A 834 -1.20 21.53 -28.03
CA THR A 834 -2.58 21.50 -28.54
C THR A 834 -3.59 22.01 -27.51
N SER A 835 -4.85 22.24 -27.91
CA SER A 835 -5.94 22.60 -27.01
C SER A 835 -6.25 21.53 -25.95
N GLU A 836 -5.99 20.25 -26.26
CA GLU A 836 -6.02 19.14 -25.30
C GLU A 836 -4.82 19.14 -24.32
N GLY A 837 -3.89 20.10 -24.44
CA GLY A 837 -2.69 20.22 -23.61
C GLY A 837 -1.53 19.29 -24.00
N VAL A 838 -1.68 18.51 -25.07
CA VAL A 838 -0.65 17.57 -25.53
C VAL A 838 0.50 18.34 -26.20
N GLN A 839 1.73 18.06 -25.79
CA GLN A 839 2.93 18.63 -26.40
C GLN A 839 3.56 17.66 -27.41
N VAL A 840 3.95 18.20 -28.57
CA VAL A 840 4.59 17.46 -29.66
C VAL A 840 5.79 18.22 -30.21
N TYR A 841 6.76 17.47 -30.74
CA TYR A 841 7.94 17.98 -31.44
C TYR A 841 7.88 17.62 -32.93
N TYR A 842 8.30 18.53 -33.81
CA TYR A 842 8.51 18.22 -35.23
C TYR A 842 9.97 17.87 -35.48
N ILE A 843 10.22 16.62 -35.85
CA ILE A 843 11.53 16.15 -36.31
C ILE A 843 11.71 16.59 -37.77
N LYS A 844 12.83 17.28 -38.06
CA LYS A 844 13.16 17.83 -39.37
C LYS A 844 13.04 16.76 -40.46
N ASN A 845 12.22 17.03 -41.47
CA ASN A 845 11.97 16.17 -42.64
C ASN A 845 11.40 14.77 -42.30
N VAL A 846 10.77 14.60 -41.12
CA VAL A 846 10.21 13.31 -40.68
C VAL A 846 8.74 13.42 -40.25
N GLY A 847 8.39 14.42 -39.43
CA GLY A 847 7.02 14.59 -38.93
C GLY A 847 6.93 14.90 -37.45
N TRP A 848 5.70 14.97 -36.93
CA TRP A 848 5.40 15.24 -35.54
C TRP A 848 5.45 13.97 -34.68
N VAL A 849 6.03 14.07 -33.49
CA VAL A 849 6.07 13.01 -32.48
C VAL A 849 5.68 13.57 -31.11
N ASP A 850 5.15 12.73 -30.23
CA ASP A 850 4.95 13.07 -28.82
C ASP A 850 6.26 13.54 -28.16
N HIS A 851 6.20 14.61 -27.37
CA HIS A 851 7.41 15.19 -26.77
C HIS A 851 8.19 14.20 -25.88
N ARG A 852 7.51 13.19 -25.31
CA ARG A 852 8.09 12.16 -24.42
C ARG A 852 8.97 11.14 -25.15
N ALA A 853 8.93 11.11 -26.48
CA ALA A 853 9.80 10.26 -27.29
C ALA A 853 11.26 10.75 -27.30
N LEU A 854 11.49 12.04 -27.02
CA LEU A 854 12.78 12.72 -27.20
C LEU A 854 13.29 13.35 -25.89
N THR A 855 14.57 13.72 -25.87
CA THR A 855 15.18 14.59 -24.85
C THR A 855 16.22 15.50 -25.51
N GLU A 856 16.39 16.75 -25.07
CA GLU A 856 17.44 17.63 -25.64
C GLU A 856 18.82 17.00 -25.44
N SER A 857 19.69 17.04 -26.46
CA SER A 857 21.08 16.58 -26.34
C SER A 857 22.08 17.73 -26.40
N ILE A 858 22.72 17.99 -25.27
CA ILE A 858 23.85 18.93 -25.15
C ILE A 858 25.10 18.34 -25.82
N HIS A 859 25.27 17.02 -25.79
CA HIS A 859 26.44 16.33 -26.34
C HIS A 859 26.51 16.49 -27.86
N ALA A 860 25.39 16.36 -28.57
CA ALA A 860 25.32 16.60 -30.01
C ALA A 860 25.74 18.05 -30.39
N GLU A 861 25.36 19.05 -29.59
CA GLU A 861 25.76 20.45 -29.82
C GLU A 861 27.24 20.69 -29.50
N LYS A 862 27.80 20.04 -28.46
CA LYS A 862 29.24 20.00 -28.21
C LYS A 862 29.99 19.30 -29.35
N MET A 863 29.46 18.19 -29.87
CA MET A 863 30.11 17.38 -30.90
C MET A 863 30.16 18.08 -32.27
N LYS A 864 29.20 18.97 -32.59
CA LYS A 864 29.33 19.91 -33.72
C LYS A 864 30.56 20.80 -33.59
N LYS A 865 30.85 21.33 -32.40
CA LYS A 865 32.06 22.13 -32.13
C LYS A 865 33.33 21.30 -32.26
N VAL A 866 33.32 20.05 -31.82
CA VAL A 866 34.43 19.09 -32.07
C VAL A 866 34.64 18.90 -33.57
N GLN A 867 33.58 18.67 -34.36
CA GLN A 867 33.71 18.54 -35.81
C GLN A 867 34.30 19.79 -36.47
N THR A 868 33.93 21.00 -36.02
CA THR A 868 34.55 22.26 -36.49
C THR A 868 36.05 22.33 -36.14
N LEU A 869 36.44 21.98 -34.92
CA LEU A 869 37.86 21.89 -34.52
C LEU A 869 38.63 20.91 -35.43
N LEU A 870 38.08 19.71 -35.63
CA LEU A 870 38.69 18.69 -36.47
C LEU A 870 38.82 19.13 -37.93
N ASN A 871 37.78 19.74 -38.49
CA ASN A 871 37.79 20.27 -39.87
C ASN A 871 38.86 21.37 -40.05
N ASN A 872 38.99 22.28 -39.07
CA ASN A 872 39.83 23.46 -39.21
C ASN A 872 41.32 23.18 -38.93
N LYS A 873 41.63 22.25 -38.01
CA LYS A 873 43.01 22.03 -37.51
C LYS A 873 43.58 20.65 -37.84
N TYR A 874 42.74 19.65 -38.08
CA TYR A 874 43.15 18.24 -38.17
C TYR A 874 42.65 17.51 -39.43
N ASN A 875 42.11 18.25 -40.41
CA ASN A 875 41.68 17.70 -41.70
C ASN A 875 42.88 17.40 -42.62
N SER A 876 43.57 16.30 -42.36
CA SER A 876 44.69 15.81 -43.17
C SER A 876 44.58 14.30 -43.38
N SER A 877 44.97 13.81 -44.56
CA SER A 877 45.01 12.38 -44.89
C SER A 877 45.95 11.56 -44.00
N ARG A 878 46.85 12.21 -43.24
CA ARG A 878 47.68 11.58 -42.20
C ARG A 878 46.84 11.12 -41.00
N PHE A 879 45.77 11.84 -40.66
CA PHE A 879 44.95 11.57 -39.48
C PHE A 879 43.69 10.78 -39.81
N GLY A 880 43.41 9.76 -39.00
CA GLY A 880 42.13 9.09 -38.88
C GLY A 880 41.62 9.28 -37.47
N ILE A 881 40.61 10.13 -37.29
CA ILE A 881 40.10 10.55 -35.98
C ILE A 881 38.64 10.16 -35.88
N TYR A 882 38.25 9.56 -34.77
CA TYR A 882 36.85 9.28 -34.44
C TYR A 882 36.58 9.56 -32.98
N VAL A 883 35.54 10.36 -32.72
CA VAL A 883 35.10 10.78 -31.39
C VAL A 883 33.62 10.42 -31.26
N GLU A 884 33.22 9.76 -30.17
CA GLU A 884 31.83 9.37 -29.91
C GLU A 884 31.45 9.56 -28.44
N SER A 885 30.36 10.29 -28.20
CA SER A 885 29.77 10.52 -26.87
C SER A 885 29.03 9.29 -26.36
N MET A 886 29.37 8.79 -25.17
CA MET A 886 28.63 7.67 -24.55
C MET A 886 27.28 8.08 -23.93
N GLY A 887 26.95 9.38 -23.93
CA GLY A 887 25.66 9.87 -23.44
C GLY A 887 24.54 9.84 -24.48
N ASP A 888 24.87 9.96 -25.77
CA ASP A 888 23.89 10.07 -26.86
C ASP A 888 24.35 9.50 -28.22
N HIS A 889 25.52 8.88 -28.30
CA HIS A 889 26.13 8.39 -29.54
C HIS A 889 26.28 9.46 -30.63
N SER A 890 26.37 10.74 -30.27
CA SER A 890 26.81 11.79 -31.19
C SER A 890 28.29 11.62 -31.53
N THR A 891 28.64 11.85 -32.81
CA THR A 891 29.99 11.58 -33.34
C THR A 891 30.61 12.78 -34.05
N ALA A 892 31.93 12.96 -33.93
CA ALA A 892 32.74 13.81 -34.80
C ALA A 892 33.94 13.01 -35.33
N SER A 893 34.37 13.27 -36.57
CA SER A 893 35.44 12.45 -37.19
C SER A 893 36.13 13.09 -38.40
N ILE A 894 37.33 12.60 -38.70
CA ILE A 894 38.10 12.86 -39.93
C ILE A 894 38.64 11.52 -40.43
N ASN A 895 38.45 11.20 -41.71
CA ASN A 895 38.90 9.94 -42.33
C ASN A 895 38.56 8.67 -41.53
N ALA A 896 37.42 8.66 -40.81
CA ALA A 896 37.08 7.65 -39.80
C ALA A 896 37.21 6.18 -40.27
N ASN A 897 36.91 5.96 -41.55
CA ASN A 897 36.85 4.66 -42.21
C ASN A 897 38.12 4.35 -43.05
N LYS A 898 39.13 5.23 -43.06
CA LYS A 898 40.43 4.94 -43.67
C LYS A 898 41.13 3.85 -42.85
N ARG A 899 41.64 2.82 -43.53
CA ARG A 899 42.45 1.77 -42.92
C ARG A 899 43.88 2.25 -42.67
N TYR A 900 44.44 1.80 -41.56
CA TYR A 900 45.83 1.97 -41.15
C TYR A 900 46.41 0.61 -40.78
N THR A 901 47.74 0.48 -40.84
CA THR A 901 48.48 -0.57 -40.13
C THR A 901 48.14 -0.48 -38.64
N ALA A 902 47.78 -1.58 -38.00
CA ALA A 902 47.32 -1.60 -36.61
C ALA A 902 48.33 -2.34 -35.72
N PRO A 903 49.26 -1.64 -35.00
CA PRO A 903 50.38 -2.31 -34.36
C PRO A 903 49.94 -2.97 -33.03
N SER A 904 50.07 -2.29 -31.89
CA SER A 904 49.55 -2.78 -30.61
C SER A 904 48.11 -2.37 -30.31
N THR A 905 47.48 -1.57 -31.17
CA THR A 905 46.02 -1.40 -31.22
C THR A 905 45.32 -2.65 -31.74
N GLY A 906 45.97 -3.42 -32.63
CA GLY A 906 45.51 -4.72 -33.14
C GLY A 906 45.33 -5.81 -32.08
N LYS A 907 45.71 -5.54 -30.82
CA LYS A 907 45.54 -6.42 -29.65
C LYS A 907 44.13 -6.35 -29.05
N LEU A 908 43.37 -5.29 -29.34
CA LEU A 908 42.03 -5.08 -28.79
C LEU A 908 41.04 -6.24 -29.06
N PRO A 909 41.04 -6.92 -30.22
CA PRO A 909 40.24 -8.12 -30.43
C PRO A 909 40.53 -9.25 -29.42
N ALA A 910 41.81 -9.55 -29.16
CA ALA A 910 42.20 -10.61 -28.21
C ALA A 910 41.88 -10.21 -26.76
N ILE A 911 42.12 -8.95 -26.40
CA ILE A 911 41.73 -8.37 -25.10
C ILE A 911 40.21 -8.47 -24.88
N TYR A 912 39.43 -8.02 -25.87
CA TYR A 912 37.97 -8.08 -25.84
C TYR A 912 37.46 -9.50 -25.66
N TYR A 913 37.92 -10.43 -26.49
CA TYR A 913 37.39 -11.80 -26.49
C TYR A 913 37.82 -12.59 -25.26
N THR A 914 39.04 -12.37 -24.74
CA THR A 914 39.50 -12.93 -23.45
C THR A 914 38.58 -12.48 -22.32
N GLN A 915 38.33 -11.17 -22.19
CA GLN A 915 37.43 -10.65 -21.17
C GLN A 915 35.98 -11.12 -21.38
N LYS A 916 35.54 -11.33 -22.63
CA LYS A 916 34.24 -11.95 -22.92
C LYS A 916 34.16 -13.39 -22.42
N GLN A 917 35.21 -14.20 -22.58
CA GLN A 917 35.24 -15.57 -22.02
C GLN A 917 35.26 -15.57 -20.48
N ILE A 918 35.98 -14.61 -19.87
CA ILE A 918 36.00 -14.41 -18.41
C ILE A 918 34.59 -14.08 -17.90
N ASN A 919 33.94 -13.08 -18.49
CA ASN A 919 32.62 -12.62 -18.08
C ASN A 919 31.53 -13.70 -18.33
N ALA A 920 31.75 -14.60 -19.29
CA ALA A 920 30.90 -15.75 -19.56
C ALA A 920 31.22 -16.99 -18.70
N GLY A 921 32.18 -16.90 -17.76
CA GLY A 921 32.62 -18.02 -16.91
C GLY A 921 33.35 -19.15 -17.65
N LYS A 922 33.63 -18.98 -18.95
CA LYS A 922 34.24 -20.00 -19.83
C LYS A 922 35.74 -20.14 -19.64
N ILE A 923 36.39 -19.13 -19.09
CA ILE A 923 37.78 -19.20 -18.63
C ILE A 923 37.88 -18.45 -17.30
N LYS A 924 38.58 -19.03 -16.30
CA LYS A 924 38.80 -18.37 -15.01
C LYS A 924 40.03 -17.46 -15.13
N PRO A 925 40.03 -16.22 -14.60
CA PRO A 925 41.23 -15.36 -14.61
C PRO A 925 42.44 -16.04 -13.97
N THR A 926 42.21 -16.76 -12.87
CA THR A 926 43.23 -17.53 -12.13
C THR A 926 43.66 -18.84 -12.81
N ALA A 927 43.04 -19.25 -13.94
CA ALA A 927 43.46 -20.45 -14.66
C ALA A 927 44.87 -20.25 -15.24
N LYS A 928 45.81 -21.09 -14.82
CA LYS A 928 47.22 -21.02 -15.26
C LYS A 928 47.51 -21.98 -16.40
N TYR A 929 48.16 -21.48 -17.45
CA TYR A 929 48.53 -22.26 -18.65
C TYR A 929 50.04 -22.22 -18.87
N LEU A 930 50.59 -23.28 -19.48
CA LEU A 930 52.04 -23.48 -19.64
C LEU A 930 52.60 -22.59 -20.76
N TYR A 931 53.47 -21.65 -20.42
CA TYR A 931 54.18 -20.85 -21.42
C TYR A 931 55.23 -21.69 -22.14
N THR A 932 54.90 -22.05 -23.38
CA THR A 932 55.80 -22.74 -24.34
C THR A 932 55.83 -22.00 -25.66
N ASP A 933 56.75 -22.38 -26.54
CA ASP A 933 56.85 -21.78 -27.87
C ASP A 933 55.64 -22.06 -28.78
N ALA A 934 54.75 -23.00 -28.41
CA ALA A 934 53.53 -23.32 -29.14
C ALA A 934 52.60 -22.10 -29.33
N ILE A 935 52.61 -21.12 -28.41
CA ILE A 935 51.81 -19.89 -28.55
C ILE A 935 52.17 -19.06 -29.78
N ASN A 936 53.38 -19.24 -30.32
CA ASN A 936 53.84 -18.55 -31.53
C ASN A 936 53.52 -19.31 -32.83
N ASN A 937 53.07 -20.57 -32.74
CA ASN A 937 52.74 -21.39 -33.90
C ASN A 937 51.24 -21.30 -34.25
N MET A 938 50.82 -20.13 -34.73
CA MET A 938 49.47 -19.87 -35.22
C MET A 938 49.44 -18.67 -36.19
N THR A 939 48.46 -18.64 -37.09
CA THR A 939 48.21 -17.48 -37.96
C THR A 939 47.94 -16.21 -37.15
N ASN A 940 48.42 -15.05 -37.62
CA ASN A 940 48.31 -13.76 -36.94
C ASN A 940 48.99 -13.67 -35.54
N ALA A 941 49.94 -14.56 -35.23
CA ALA A 941 50.81 -14.38 -34.06
C ALA A 941 51.68 -13.10 -34.20
N TYR A 942 51.83 -12.35 -33.12
CA TYR A 942 52.81 -11.27 -33.00
C TYR A 942 54.23 -11.86 -32.94
N MET A 943 55.21 -11.15 -33.50
CA MET A 943 56.61 -11.57 -33.45
C MET A 943 57.17 -11.62 -32.02
N ARG A 944 58.25 -12.38 -31.81
CA ARG A 944 59.06 -12.31 -30.58
C ARG A 944 59.86 -11.00 -30.56
N GLY A 945 60.14 -10.48 -29.37
CA GLY A 945 60.75 -9.15 -29.21
C GLY A 945 59.72 -8.02 -29.27
N GLY A 946 60.19 -6.78 -29.14
CA GLY A 946 59.33 -5.59 -29.00
C GLY A 946 58.82 -5.41 -27.57
N ALA A 947 57.65 -4.78 -27.40
CA ALA A 947 57.07 -4.52 -26.08
C ALA A 947 56.49 -5.80 -25.44
N GLY A 948 56.80 -6.03 -24.16
CA GLY A 948 56.25 -7.13 -23.36
C GLY A 948 57.13 -7.61 -22.22
N ILE A 949 56.51 -8.30 -21.26
CA ILE A 949 57.12 -8.92 -20.08
C ILE A 949 57.28 -10.43 -20.27
N LEU A 950 56.30 -11.14 -20.84
CA LEU A 950 56.31 -12.61 -20.92
C LEU A 950 57.54 -13.17 -21.65
N GLN A 951 58.06 -12.42 -22.62
CA GLN A 951 59.27 -12.74 -23.36
C GLN A 951 60.57 -12.80 -22.52
N SER A 952 60.62 -12.16 -21.34
CA SER A 952 61.73 -12.24 -20.38
C SER A 952 61.44 -13.14 -19.17
N LYS A 953 60.28 -13.82 -19.16
CA LYS A 953 59.93 -14.79 -18.13
C LYS A 953 60.35 -16.23 -18.53
N PRO A 954 60.65 -17.12 -17.57
CA PRO A 954 61.05 -18.49 -17.88
C PRO A 954 60.00 -19.24 -18.71
N LYS A 955 60.46 -19.90 -19.79
CA LYS A 955 59.66 -20.91 -20.50
C LYS A 955 59.37 -22.10 -19.59
N ASN A 956 58.37 -22.89 -19.95
CA ASN A 956 57.93 -24.10 -19.24
C ASN A 956 57.48 -23.80 -17.78
N LYS A 957 56.94 -22.60 -17.54
CA LYS A 957 56.25 -22.22 -16.31
C LYS A 957 54.79 -21.85 -16.60
N TYR A 958 53.95 -21.94 -15.57
CA TYR A 958 52.52 -21.71 -15.64
C TYR A 958 52.18 -20.27 -15.25
N TYR A 959 51.46 -19.55 -16.13
CA TYR A 959 51.02 -18.16 -15.91
C TYR A 959 49.50 -18.06 -16.01
N SER A 960 48.87 -17.25 -15.16
CA SER A 960 47.42 -17.04 -15.16
C SER A 960 46.95 -16.18 -16.33
N ILE A 961 45.70 -16.38 -16.77
CA ILE A 961 45.08 -15.50 -17.76
C ILE A 961 45.03 -14.04 -17.27
N ASP A 962 44.89 -13.82 -15.97
CA ASP A 962 44.90 -12.50 -15.33
C ASP A 962 46.24 -11.77 -15.50
N GLU A 963 47.36 -12.40 -15.10
CA GLU A 963 48.72 -11.88 -15.29
C GLU A 963 48.98 -11.50 -16.76
N ILE A 964 48.61 -12.39 -17.67
CA ILE A 964 48.86 -12.19 -19.10
C ILE A 964 47.95 -11.12 -19.71
N LEU A 965 46.69 -11.01 -19.28
CA LEU A 965 45.77 -9.95 -19.72
C LEU A 965 46.25 -8.57 -19.22
N ASN A 966 46.66 -8.51 -17.97
CA ASN A 966 47.30 -7.35 -17.34
C ASN A 966 48.56 -6.91 -18.11
N TRP A 967 49.49 -7.83 -18.41
CA TRP A 967 50.71 -7.51 -19.16
C TRP A 967 50.45 -7.11 -20.63
N THR A 968 49.53 -7.81 -21.30
CA THR A 968 49.10 -7.52 -22.68
C THR A 968 48.55 -6.10 -22.84
N ILE A 969 47.85 -5.61 -21.82
CA ILE A 969 47.32 -4.24 -21.80
C ILE A 969 48.41 -3.26 -21.34
N LYS A 970 48.87 -3.36 -20.08
CA LYS A 970 49.68 -2.31 -19.43
C LYS A 970 51.06 -2.11 -20.07
N TYR A 971 51.71 -3.20 -20.46
CA TYR A 971 53.05 -3.22 -21.06
C TYR A 971 53.00 -3.56 -22.55
N SER A 972 51.80 -3.57 -23.13
CA SER A 972 51.56 -3.81 -24.55
C SER A 972 52.16 -5.13 -25.07
N ASP A 973 52.09 -6.21 -24.29
CA ASP A 973 52.86 -7.44 -24.51
C ASP A 973 52.55 -8.18 -25.84
N ASN A 974 53.58 -8.35 -26.68
CA ASN A 974 53.53 -9.15 -27.91
C ASN A 974 53.32 -10.65 -27.63
N GLN A 975 54.12 -11.25 -26.74
CA GLN A 975 54.02 -12.67 -26.41
C GLN A 975 52.79 -12.95 -25.53
N GLY A 976 52.41 -12.00 -24.66
CA GLY A 976 51.17 -12.07 -23.90
C GLY A 976 49.93 -12.11 -24.81
N THR A 977 49.90 -11.28 -25.87
CA THR A 977 48.83 -11.35 -26.88
C THR A 977 48.74 -12.74 -27.52
N ASN A 978 49.88 -13.35 -27.85
CA ASN A 978 49.92 -14.70 -28.42
C ASN A 978 49.39 -15.76 -27.43
N PHE A 979 49.76 -15.65 -26.15
CA PHE A 979 49.29 -16.55 -25.10
C PHE A 979 47.76 -16.45 -24.91
N LEU A 980 47.21 -15.22 -24.85
CA LEU A 980 45.75 -15.02 -24.80
C LEU A 980 45.06 -15.58 -26.05
N ALA A 981 45.58 -15.26 -27.24
CA ALA A 981 44.98 -15.74 -28.48
C ALA A 981 45.00 -17.27 -28.59
N TYR A 982 46.06 -17.92 -28.10
CA TYR A 982 46.20 -19.37 -28.08
C TYR A 982 45.24 -20.05 -27.07
N TYR A 983 45.18 -19.57 -25.82
CA TYR A 983 44.45 -20.23 -24.73
C TYR A 983 43.01 -19.71 -24.51
N ALA A 984 42.76 -18.42 -24.69
CA ALA A 984 41.44 -17.79 -24.44
C ALA A 984 40.65 -17.49 -25.73
N CYS A 985 41.31 -17.40 -26.89
CA CYS A 985 40.66 -17.03 -28.16
C CYS A 985 40.73 -18.09 -29.27
N GLY A 986 40.96 -19.37 -28.91
CA GLY A 986 40.89 -20.49 -29.86
C GLY A 986 41.86 -20.41 -31.04
N LYS A 987 43.00 -19.72 -30.90
CA LYS A 987 43.97 -19.42 -31.97
C LYS A 987 43.37 -18.56 -33.10
N TYR A 988 42.52 -17.60 -32.74
CA TYR A 988 41.72 -16.78 -33.67
C TYR A 988 40.75 -17.63 -34.50
N ASP A 989 39.89 -18.39 -33.82
CA ASP A 989 38.90 -19.28 -34.45
C ASP A 989 37.79 -18.51 -35.21
N ALA A 990 36.92 -19.27 -35.90
CA ALA A 990 35.78 -18.70 -36.63
C ALA A 990 34.77 -18.01 -35.71
N THR A 991 34.63 -18.47 -34.45
CA THR A 991 33.73 -17.90 -33.45
C THR A 991 34.16 -16.48 -33.07
N MET A 992 35.43 -16.30 -32.71
CA MET A 992 36.04 -15.01 -32.43
C MET A 992 36.01 -14.10 -33.66
N LYS A 993 36.39 -14.62 -34.83
CA LYS A 993 36.37 -13.83 -36.08
C LYS A 993 34.97 -13.27 -36.36
N LYS A 994 33.92 -14.09 -36.22
CA LYS A 994 32.52 -13.66 -36.37
C LYS A 994 32.12 -12.61 -35.32
N GLU A 995 32.48 -12.83 -34.06
CA GLU A 995 32.21 -11.89 -32.96
C GLU A 995 32.81 -10.50 -33.22
N ILE A 996 34.12 -10.45 -33.52
CA ILE A 996 34.84 -9.21 -33.81
C ILE A 996 34.28 -8.55 -35.08
N SER A 997 33.92 -9.34 -36.10
CA SER A 997 33.30 -8.84 -37.33
C SER A 997 31.97 -8.11 -37.07
N ASN A 998 31.14 -8.64 -36.17
CA ASN A 998 29.87 -8.02 -35.78
C ASN A 998 30.09 -6.64 -35.12
N ILE A 999 31.08 -6.54 -34.22
CA ILE A 999 31.41 -5.29 -33.51
C ILE A 999 31.90 -4.22 -34.50
N ILE A 1000 32.88 -4.56 -35.32
CA ILE A 1000 33.49 -3.59 -36.24
C ILE A 1000 32.56 -3.25 -37.42
N GLY A 1001 31.72 -4.19 -37.86
CA GLY A 1001 30.74 -4.02 -38.95
C GLY A 1001 31.27 -4.42 -40.33
N ARG A 1002 32.27 -5.30 -40.38
CA ARG A 1002 32.87 -5.91 -41.58
C ARG A 1002 33.56 -7.22 -41.20
N THR A 1003 33.95 -8.05 -42.15
CA THR A 1003 34.81 -9.21 -41.89
C THR A 1003 36.12 -8.80 -41.21
N TRP A 1004 36.55 -9.58 -40.21
CA TRP A 1004 37.81 -9.41 -39.49
C TRP A 1004 38.74 -10.61 -39.71
N ASP A 1005 39.79 -10.38 -40.49
CA ASP A 1005 40.69 -11.43 -41.00
C ASP A 1005 42.06 -11.42 -40.30
N SER A 1006 42.48 -10.25 -39.81
CA SER A 1006 43.80 -10.03 -39.20
C SER A 1006 43.78 -8.87 -38.18
N PRO A 1007 44.53 -8.94 -37.07
CA PRO A 1007 44.70 -7.85 -36.12
C PRO A 1007 45.41 -6.63 -36.71
N PHE A 1008 46.22 -6.80 -37.77
CA PHE A 1008 47.17 -5.79 -38.24
C PHE A 1008 46.58 -4.70 -39.16
N SER A 1009 45.25 -4.67 -39.40
CA SER A 1009 44.58 -3.63 -40.20
C SER A 1009 43.26 -3.17 -39.59
N ILE A 1010 43.16 -1.88 -39.27
CA ILE A 1010 41.97 -1.30 -38.63
C ILE A 1010 41.74 0.17 -39.02
N THR A 1011 40.52 0.66 -38.88
CA THR A 1011 40.17 2.09 -39.01
C THR A 1011 39.99 2.74 -37.64
N ALA A 1012 39.97 4.08 -37.57
CA ALA A 1012 39.72 4.80 -36.31
C ALA A 1012 38.34 4.47 -35.72
N LYS A 1013 37.30 4.36 -36.57
CA LYS A 1013 35.95 3.99 -36.14
C LYS A 1013 35.86 2.55 -35.62
N GLU A 1014 36.62 1.63 -36.21
CA GLU A 1014 36.66 0.22 -35.79
C GLU A 1014 37.40 0.05 -34.47
N ASN A 1015 38.52 0.76 -34.28
CA ASN A 1015 39.24 0.83 -33.00
C ASN A 1015 38.33 1.38 -31.90
N ALA A 1016 37.62 2.48 -32.18
CA ALA A 1016 36.67 3.08 -31.26
C ALA A 1016 35.57 2.08 -30.85
N LYS A 1017 34.95 1.39 -31.82
CA LYS A 1017 33.95 0.33 -31.55
C LYS A 1017 34.47 -0.81 -30.69
N LEU A 1018 35.72 -1.26 -30.89
CA LEU A 1018 36.32 -2.30 -30.04
C LEU A 1018 36.57 -1.79 -28.62
N MET A 1019 37.08 -0.56 -28.47
CA MET A 1019 37.28 0.06 -27.17
C MET A 1019 35.94 0.26 -26.44
N GLU A 1020 34.89 0.68 -27.16
CA GLU A 1020 33.52 0.78 -26.66
C GLU A 1020 32.96 -0.58 -26.22
N ALA A 1021 33.20 -1.65 -26.99
CA ALA A 1021 32.76 -3.00 -26.65
C ALA A 1021 33.47 -3.55 -25.41
N ILE A 1022 34.78 -3.26 -25.24
CA ILE A 1022 35.53 -3.59 -24.02
C ILE A 1022 34.98 -2.82 -22.83
N TYR A 1023 34.70 -1.52 -22.99
CA TYR A 1023 34.10 -0.67 -21.97
C TYR A 1023 32.72 -1.17 -21.52
N LYS A 1024 31.82 -1.44 -22.48
CA LYS A 1024 30.44 -1.89 -22.22
C LYS A 1024 30.35 -3.26 -21.54
N GLN A 1025 31.29 -4.17 -21.77
CA GLN A 1025 31.31 -5.47 -21.08
C GLN A 1025 31.99 -5.42 -19.70
N GLY A 1026 32.77 -4.37 -19.40
CA GLY A 1026 33.47 -4.25 -18.12
C GLY A 1026 34.50 -5.35 -17.85
N GLY A 1027 34.78 -5.59 -16.58
CA GLY A 1027 35.78 -6.57 -16.12
C GLY A 1027 37.21 -6.02 -16.08
N GLN A 1028 38.16 -6.88 -15.71
CA GLN A 1028 39.55 -6.51 -15.40
C GLN A 1028 40.26 -5.72 -16.52
N ALA A 1029 39.97 -6.03 -17.79
CA ALA A 1029 40.50 -5.31 -18.95
C ALA A 1029 40.24 -3.79 -18.89
N THR A 1030 39.07 -3.33 -18.41
CA THR A 1030 38.79 -1.88 -18.32
C THR A 1030 39.55 -1.20 -17.18
N GLN A 1031 39.96 -1.94 -16.15
CA GLN A 1031 40.80 -1.44 -15.06
C GLN A 1031 42.27 -1.37 -15.50
N TYR A 1032 42.77 -2.39 -16.21
CA TYR A 1032 44.14 -2.39 -16.73
C TYR A 1032 44.36 -1.31 -17.81
N LEU A 1033 43.37 -1.05 -18.66
CA LEU A 1033 43.44 0.00 -19.68
C LEU A 1033 43.63 1.40 -19.09
N GLN A 1034 43.17 1.65 -17.85
CA GLN A 1034 43.22 2.95 -17.17
C GLN A 1034 44.56 3.23 -16.44
N ASN A 1035 45.51 2.30 -16.51
CA ASN A 1035 46.72 2.30 -15.68
C ASN A 1035 47.88 1.59 -16.40
N THR A 1036 48.34 2.14 -17.54
CA THR A 1036 49.39 1.55 -18.39
C THR A 1036 50.75 2.21 -18.14
N VAL A 1037 51.84 1.67 -18.72
CA VAL A 1037 53.15 2.35 -18.68
C VAL A 1037 53.27 3.50 -19.70
N TYR A 1038 52.15 3.91 -20.31
CA TYR A 1038 52.10 4.92 -21.37
C TYR A 1038 51.17 6.10 -21.04
N ASP A 1039 50.66 6.16 -19.80
CA ASP A 1039 49.68 7.17 -19.36
C ASP A 1039 50.23 8.62 -19.39
N ASN A 1040 51.55 8.80 -19.52
CA ASN A 1040 52.23 10.09 -19.62
C ASN A 1040 52.42 10.61 -21.06
N GLN A 1041 51.83 9.96 -22.07
CA GLN A 1041 52.00 10.29 -23.49
C GLN A 1041 50.74 10.00 -24.32
N ARG A 1042 50.63 10.62 -25.52
CA ARG A 1042 49.44 10.54 -26.39
C ARG A 1042 48.18 10.97 -25.64
N ILE A 1043 47.03 10.29 -25.81
CA ILE A 1043 45.71 10.78 -25.33
C ILE A 1043 45.72 11.20 -23.85
N PRO A 1044 46.18 10.39 -22.87
CA PRO A 1044 46.08 10.75 -21.46
C PRO A 1044 46.93 11.94 -20.99
N LYS A 1045 48.04 12.25 -21.66
CA LYS A 1045 49.11 13.14 -21.14
C LYS A 1045 48.65 14.45 -20.50
N TYR A 1046 47.62 15.10 -21.06
CA TYR A 1046 47.12 16.40 -20.59
C TYR A 1046 45.67 16.37 -20.09
N LEU A 1047 45.08 15.19 -19.95
CA LEU A 1047 43.68 15.03 -19.55
C LEU A 1047 43.57 14.94 -18.03
N PRO A 1048 42.83 15.84 -17.35
CA PRO A 1048 42.70 15.87 -15.89
C PRO A 1048 41.69 14.83 -15.36
N VAL A 1049 41.54 13.71 -16.05
CA VAL A 1049 40.55 12.65 -15.81
C VAL A 1049 41.19 11.29 -16.07
N LYS A 1050 40.57 10.20 -15.61
CA LYS A 1050 41.02 8.85 -15.99
C LYS A 1050 40.75 8.59 -17.47
N VAL A 1051 41.63 7.79 -18.07
CA VAL A 1051 41.66 7.51 -19.50
C VAL A 1051 42.04 6.05 -19.68
N GLY A 1052 41.12 5.23 -20.19
CA GLY A 1052 41.35 3.82 -20.46
C GLY A 1052 41.81 3.63 -21.89
N HIS A 1053 43.11 3.47 -22.14
CA HIS A 1053 43.68 3.54 -23.49
C HIS A 1053 44.57 2.36 -23.92
N LYS A 1054 44.73 2.20 -25.24
CA LYS A 1054 45.65 1.23 -25.84
C LYS A 1054 46.43 1.85 -26.99
N ILE A 1055 47.70 2.15 -26.72
CA ILE A 1055 48.63 2.63 -27.75
C ILE A 1055 48.93 1.56 -28.81
N GLY A 1056 49.35 2.01 -29.99
CA GLY A 1056 50.01 1.21 -31.02
C GLY A 1056 51.13 2.00 -31.67
N ASP A 1057 52.32 1.42 -31.81
CA ASP A 1057 53.48 2.08 -32.40
C ASP A 1057 54.27 1.11 -33.27
N VAL A 1058 54.59 1.50 -34.52
CA VAL A 1058 55.58 0.84 -35.39
C VAL A 1058 55.93 1.76 -36.56
N TYR A 1059 57.20 1.79 -36.97
CA TYR A 1059 57.69 2.64 -38.08
C TYR A 1059 57.21 4.10 -37.95
N ASP A 1060 56.42 4.59 -38.90
CA ASP A 1060 55.85 5.93 -38.95
C ASP A 1060 54.41 6.03 -38.38
N TYR A 1061 53.83 4.90 -37.94
CA TYR A 1061 52.47 4.77 -37.41
C TYR A 1061 52.47 4.88 -35.89
N ARG A 1062 51.85 5.94 -35.37
CA ARG A 1062 51.77 6.23 -33.93
C ARG A 1062 50.32 6.44 -33.56
N HIS A 1063 49.76 5.54 -32.77
CA HIS A 1063 48.33 5.40 -32.58
C HIS A 1063 47.96 5.41 -31.11
N ASP A 1064 46.75 5.88 -30.84
CA ASP A 1064 46.11 5.71 -29.56
C ASP A 1064 44.59 5.60 -29.73
N VAL A 1065 43.95 4.89 -28.80
CA VAL A 1065 42.50 4.82 -28.70
C VAL A 1065 42.13 4.64 -27.24
N ALA A 1066 41.13 5.39 -26.79
CA ALA A 1066 40.77 5.49 -25.38
C ALA A 1066 39.27 5.64 -25.14
N ILE A 1067 38.83 5.20 -23.96
CA ILE A 1067 37.73 5.83 -23.23
C ILE A 1067 38.30 6.98 -22.42
N VAL A 1068 37.80 8.20 -22.60
CA VAL A 1068 38.09 9.34 -21.73
C VAL A 1068 36.95 9.47 -20.72
N TYR A 1069 37.25 9.31 -19.43
CA TYR A 1069 36.27 9.27 -18.34
C TYR A 1069 35.94 10.70 -17.85
N ALA A 1070 35.46 11.54 -18.76
CA ALA A 1070 34.90 12.85 -18.46
C ALA A 1070 33.50 12.73 -17.80
N ASN A 1071 32.91 13.87 -17.40
CA ASN A 1071 31.55 13.98 -16.83
C ASN A 1071 30.48 13.20 -17.64
N THR A 1072 30.68 13.10 -18.94
CA THR A 1072 30.07 12.06 -19.77
C THR A 1072 31.20 11.41 -20.55
N PRO A 1073 31.45 10.09 -20.37
CA PRO A 1073 32.53 9.42 -21.07
C PRO A 1073 32.40 9.53 -22.58
N PHE A 1074 33.54 9.57 -23.28
CA PHE A 1074 33.58 9.52 -24.73
C PHE A 1074 34.70 8.61 -25.22
N VAL A 1075 34.48 7.97 -26.36
CA VAL A 1075 35.52 7.23 -27.07
C VAL A 1075 36.28 8.20 -27.95
N LEU A 1076 37.61 8.12 -27.94
CA LEU A 1076 38.50 8.84 -28.85
C LEU A 1076 39.48 7.86 -29.47
N SER A 1077 39.49 7.72 -30.80
CA SER A 1077 40.54 7.02 -31.54
C SER A 1077 41.29 7.99 -32.45
N VAL A 1078 42.62 7.94 -32.38
CA VAL A 1078 43.55 8.75 -33.18
C VAL A 1078 44.57 7.84 -33.86
N MET A 1079 44.36 7.63 -35.15
CA MET A 1079 45.26 6.93 -36.07
C MET A 1079 46.09 7.98 -36.82
N THR A 1080 47.39 7.74 -37.00
CA THR A 1080 48.31 8.69 -37.62
C THR A 1080 49.33 8.00 -38.53
N SER A 1081 49.85 8.69 -39.55
CA SER A 1081 50.93 8.17 -40.41
C SER A 1081 51.93 9.28 -40.78
N GLY A 1082 53.16 8.88 -41.06
CA GLY A 1082 54.27 9.77 -41.38
C GLY A 1082 54.86 10.46 -40.14
N ASN A 1083 55.23 9.70 -39.10
CA ASN A 1083 56.04 10.18 -37.96
C ASN A 1083 55.44 11.31 -37.11
N THR A 1084 54.11 11.44 -37.05
CA THR A 1084 53.40 12.35 -36.13
C THR A 1084 53.95 12.25 -34.70
N SER A 1085 54.18 13.36 -34.00
CA SER A 1085 54.67 13.28 -32.61
C SER A 1085 53.57 12.83 -31.66
N TYR A 1086 53.93 12.16 -30.56
CA TYR A 1086 52.97 11.84 -29.50
C TYR A 1086 52.33 13.13 -28.94
N GLU A 1087 53.08 14.23 -28.95
CA GLU A 1087 52.62 15.56 -28.54
C GLU A 1087 51.45 16.08 -29.38
N THR A 1088 51.46 15.87 -30.71
CA THR A 1088 50.32 16.22 -31.56
C THR A 1088 49.04 15.47 -31.14
N ILE A 1089 49.16 14.21 -30.72
CA ILE A 1089 48.05 13.40 -30.23
C ILE A 1089 47.59 13.92 -28.84
N SER A 1090 48.52 14.25 -27.96
CA SER A 1090 48.24 14.83 -26.63
C SER A 1090 47.47 16.16 -26.72
N VAL A 1091 47.91 17.07 -27.59
CA VAL A 1091 47.26 18.38 -27.80
C VAL A 1091 45.88 18.21 -28.43
N MET A 1092 45.75 17.37 -29.46
CA MET A 1092 44.47 17.06 -30.10
C MET A 1092 43.46 16.50 -29.09
N ALA A 1093 43.87 15.54 -28.26
CA ALA A 1093 43.02 14.96 -27.22
C ALA A 1093 42.56 16.01 -26.20
N LYS A 1094 43.45 16.92 -25.80
CA LYS A 1094 43.14 18.02 -24.86
C LYS A 1094 42.11 18.99 -25.40
N GLU A 1095 42.23 19.42 -26.65
CA GLU A 1095 41.28 20.35 -27.28
C GLU A 1095 39.90 19.70 -27.49
N ILE A 1096 39.85 18.41 -27.86
CA ILE A 1096 38.60 17.64 -27.95
C ILE A 1096 37.94 17.54 -26.55
N TYR A 1097 38.72 17.23 -25.52
CA TYR A 1097 38.23 17.17 -24.13
C TYR A 1097 37.72 18.54 -23.64
N ASP A 1098 38.41 19.64 -23.95
CA ASP A 1098 38.00 20.98 -23.50
C ASP A 1098 36.65 21.43 -24.09
N ILE A 1099 36.22 20.85 -25.21
CA ILE A 1099 34.88 21.04 -25.79
C ILE A 1099 33.85 20.09 -25.17
N LEU A 1100 34.25 18.87 -24.80
CA LEU A 1100 33.34 17.80 -24.36
C LEU A 1100 33.07 17.76 -22.85
N LYS A 1101 34.00 18.22 -22.01
CA LYS A 1101 33.92 18.22 -20.53
C LYS A 1101 32.66 18.86 -19.94
#